data_AF-A0A2C5WFC1-F1
#
_entry.id   AF-A0A2C5WFC1-F1
#
_cell.length_a   1.000
_cell.length_b   1.000
_cell.length_c   1.000
_cell.angle_alpha   90.00
_cell.angle_beta   90.00
_cell.angle_gamma   90.00
#
_symmetry.space_group_name_H-M   'P 1'
#
loop_
_entity.id
_entity.type
_entity.pdbx_description
1 polymer ?
#
loop_
_entity_poly.entity_id
_entity_poly.type
_entity_poly.pdbx_seq_one_letter_code
_entity_poly.pdbx_strand_id
1 'polypeptide(L)'
;MDSDDEVDGLMANSNALIKSIRNEVEKHENNEQDGDISDADSDMMELENDIEKYNKSVHDFLAAHRGESNTSVTKPQKPKGALRGPRKAAEPRGDIKARLSKANQAFLSGDYLQARNYIFEVIRINAETHQAWTTLASIFREEGLPDKALMSMVYGAHLRPKDVAGWMKVAQFALSMTTDVENALTTARLCYSAALRADSKNIAARVGRAAVCLEQNQVSLAIADYRMVLNQTPLDIDVIRKLADACLDSPNIQTAAPVAIKAYQEFIEFEMSQIDEKHRKFSWNDVIFYTELLSASNQFYEAIGEVKRLSRWLLSMPEDPFWRTWTQDDREFDVQNTRRAEVYEGTLALVSYDEDQLPIQLRVRLGTNRLKLGDAEEGLRHLECLHPTTLGADARACEFPYLIQVAAEQIFDAGMMDQAIPYFELLRQIIGSEDAGVLFHLGQCHVSTGDMEAAEECFLATIEIDESNIEARVELAKMYENAKEGEEALILVTEAIALQNAQRGEEDRNAIAGEGADIGDGPQSKPRSKNTRTPKRRKKASGMIPTRFRPRRLGDPSQRRKAEQERMKGLLEKYGEAQTLRSQIYEGDDSIVYAWAAVAKELIDDFRSSKKFYTWDKYLKLLGRTAEGDEAQKEGAKSALDEMAERLTKAVLPQPCEAPEPISTTTDDNYLGIPFEDWLDLFLDYSVCLCRNGQYNESAIVCDAARDSTVFRTSSDFTTRIYLTWGACAAFAGDEEACVSISRNLIRDNPTSADAYRMFAIMSRICQSSASWYNSGPAQKFLLRQIKAMDGPLLASGSENNQGFLESPDVNVLMLYGHILFMSTSYTYALREY
;
A
#
# COMPACT_ATOMS: atom_id res chain seq x y z
N MET A 1 -14.26 3.34 -13.49
CA MET A 1 -14.03 2.92 -14.89
C MET A 1 -13.27 1.60 -14.91
N ASP A 2 -13.34 0.85 -13.79
CA ASP A 2 -12.59 -0.36 -13.46
C ASP A 2 -13.28 -1.64 -13.96
N SER A 3 -14.37 -1.51 -14.71
CA SER A 3 -15.16 -2.62 -15.22
C SER A 3 -14.56 -3.35 -16.42
N ASP A 4 -13.50 -2.79 -17.02
CA ASP A 4 -12.92 -3.30 -18.26
C ASP A 4 -11.84 -4.37 -17.97
N ASP A 5 -10.97 -4.15 -16.99
CA ASP A 5 -9.96 -5.13 -16.53
C ASP A 5 -10.61 -6.32 -15.80
N GLU A 6 -11.68 -6.08 -15.03
CA GLU A 6 -12.45 -7.11 -14.30
C GLU A 6 -13.09 -8.14 -15.23
N VAL A 7 -13.58 -7.70 -16.39
CA VAL A 7 -14.19 -8.56 -17.40
C VAL A 7 -13.14 -9.22 -18.26
N ASP A 8 -12.04 -8.54 -18.58
CA ASP A 8 -10.93 -9.14 -19.33
C ASP A 8 -10.23 -10.26 -18.54
N GLY A 9 -10.18 -10.18 -17.20
CA GLY A 9 -9.72 -11.28 -16.34
C GLY A 9 -10.65 -12.51 -16.35
N LEU A 10 -11.95 -12.30 -16.19
CA LEU A 10 -12.96 -13.37 -16.30
C LEU A 10 -13.05 -13.96 -17.71
N MET A 11 -12.85 -13.13 -18.76
CA MET A 11 -12.83 -13.54 -20.16
C MET A 11 -11.51 -14.24 -20.54
N ALA A 12 -10.38 -13.85 -19.97
CA ALA A 12 -9.11 -14.56 -20.09
C ALA A 12 -9.20 -15.93 -19.41
N ASN A 13 -9.81 -16.02 -18.23
CA ASN A 13 -10.03 -17.28 -17.51
C ASN A 13 -11.08 -18.18 -18.19
N SER A 14 -12.11 -17.59 -18.76
CA SER A 14 -13.11 -18.23 -19.62
C SER A 14 -12.49 -18.81 -20.90
N ASN A 15 -11.71 -18.02 -21.63
CA ASN A 15 -10.97 -18.46 -22.80
C ASN A 15 -9.88 -19.48 -22.43
N ALA A 16 -9.28 -19.38 -21.24
CA ALA A 16 -8.32 -20.35 -20.73
C ALA A 16 -8.97 -21.68 -20.35
N LEU A 17 -10.18 -21.67 -19.78
CA LEU A 17 -10.94 -22.89 -19.51
C LEU A 17 -11.36 -23.56 -20.82
N ILE A 18 -11.86 -22.80 -21.79
CA ILE A 18 -12.19 -23.32 -23.12
C ILE A 18 -10.93 -23.83 -23.84
N LYS A 19 -9.79 -23.15 -23.73
CA LYS A 19 -8.50 -23.61 -24.27
C LYS A 19 -7.97 -24.85 -23.54
N SER A 20 -8.22 -24.99 -22.24
CA SER A 20 -7.92 -26.19 -21.46
C SER A 20 -8.81 -27.36 -21.89
N ILE A 21 -10.10 -27.11 -22.14
CA ILE A 21 -11.05 -28.09 -22.68
C ILE A 21 -10.59 -28.51 -24.08
N ARG A 22 -10.20 -27.56 -24.93
CA ARG A 22 -9.62 -27.79 -26.27
C ARG A 22 -8.37 -28.68 -26.20
N ASN A 23 -7.41 -28.35 -25.34
CA ASN A 23 -6.17 -29.13 -25.17
C ASN A 23 -6.40 -30.52 -24.58
N GLU A 24 -7.40 -30.71 -23.70
CA GLU A 24 -7.75 -32.02 -23.14
C GLU A 24 -8.47 -32.92 -24.16
N VAL A 25 -9.31 -32.32 -25.02
CA VAL A 25 -9.96 -33.01 -26.14
C VAL A 25 -8.94 -33.42 -27.22
N GLU A 26 -8.00 -32.54 -27.58
CA GLU A 26 -6.92 -32.85 -28.54
C GLU A 26 -5.95 -33.95 -28.04
N LYS A 27 -5.75 -34.07 -26.73
CA LYS A 27 -4.96 -35.17 -26.14
C LYS A 27 -5.66 -36.53 -26.23
N HIS A 28 -7.00 -36.56 -26.24
CA HIS A 28 -7.78 -37.79 -26.39
C HIS A 28 -7.74 -38.31 -27.83
N GLU A 29 -7.81 -37.42 -28.83
CA GLU A 29 -7.72 -37.77 -30.26
C GLU A 29 -6.36 -38.40 -30.62
N ASN A 30 -5.28 -37.99 -29.95
CA ASN A 30 -3.95 -38.57 -30.18
C ASN A 30 -3.77 -39.99 -29.58
N ASN A 31 -4.68 -40.44 -28.71
CA ASN A 31 -4.66 -41.78 -28.12
C ASN A 31 -5.55 -42.79 -28.86
N GLU A 32 -6.40 -42.35 -29.79
CA GLU A 32 -7.22 -43.20 -30.65
C GLU A 32 -6.80 -43.04 -32.13
N GLN A 33 -5.70 -43.69 -32.54
CA GLN A 33 -5.40 -43.87 -33.97
C GLN A 33 -6.07 -45.13 -34.49
N ASP A 34 -7.15 -44.96 -35.27
CA ASP A 34 -7.27 -45.40 -36.67
C ASP A 34 -8.74 -45.27 -37.16
N GLY A 35 -8.99 -44.41 -38.16
CA GLY A 35 -10.20 -44.47 -39.00
C GLY A 35 -10.80 -43.13 -39.45
N ASP A 36 -10.64 -42.82 -40.75
CA ASP A 36 -11.35 -41.82 -41.58
C ASP A 36 -11.37 -40.34 -41.12
N ILE A 37 -10.36 -39.62 -41.61
CA ILE A 37 -10.21 -38.16 -41.51
C ILE A 37 -10.87 -37.51 -42.74
N SER A 38 -12.09 -37.01 -42.57
CA SER A 38 -12.69 -35.97 -43.44
C SER A 38 -13.87 -35.23 -42.79
N ASP A 39 -14.62 -35.86 -41.86
CA ASP A 39 -15.79 -35.24 -41.21
C ASP A 39 -15.45 -34.51 -39.89
N ALA A 40 -14.32 -34.84 -39.25
CA ALA A 40 -13.92 -34.26 -37.96
C ALA A 40 -13.58 -32.76 -38.01
N ASP A 41 -13.06 -32.28 -39.16
CA ASP A 41 -12.74 -30.87 -39.37
C ASP A 41 -14.00 -30.01 -39.54
N SER A 42 -15.10 -30.60 -40.06
CA SER A 42 -16.39 -29.92 -40.22
C SER A 42 -17.08 -29.70 -38.88
N ASP A 43 -17.09 -30.72 -38.03
CA ASP A 43 -17.67 -30.65 -36.67
C ASP A 43 -16.85 -29.74 -35.75
N MET A 44 -15.52 -29.70 -35.92
CA MET A 44 -14.65 -28.74 -35.23
C MET A 44 -14.94 -27.30 -35.66
N MET A 45 -15.15 -27.06 -36.96
CA MET A 45 -15.49 -25.74 -37.46
C MET A 45 -16.90 -25.28 -37.03
N GLU A 46 -17.86 -26.21 -36.93
CA GLU A 46 -19.21 -25.92 -36.41
C GLU A 46 -19.17 -25.58 -34.91
N LEU A 47 -18.35 -26.30 -34.14
CA LEU A 47 -18.04 -25.99 -32.75
C LEU A 47 -17.34 -24.64 -32.58
N GLU A 48 -16.33 -24.34 -33.39
CA GLU A 48 -15.64 -23.05 -33.36
C GLU A 48 -16.62 -21.90 -33.65
N ASN A 49 -17.52 -22.08 -34.63
CA ASN A 49 -18.56 -21.10 -34.94
C ASN A 49 -19.60 -20.94 -33.83
N ASP A 50 -20.00 -22.02 -33.16
CA ASP A 50 -20.98 -21.95 -32.07
C ASP A 50 -20.37 -21.39 -30.78
N ILE A 51 -19.10 -21.71 -30.49
CA ILE A 51 -18.31 -21.07 -29.42
C ILE A 51 -18.12 -19.58 -29.73
N GLU A 52 -17.84 -19.18 -30.97
CA GLU A 52 -17.70 -17.77 -31.36
C GLU A 52 -19.03 -17.00 -31.29
N LYS A 53 -20.13 -17.59 -31.76
CA LYS A 53 -21.48 -16.99 -31.58
C LYS A 53 -21.84 -16.85 -30.12
N TYR A 54 -21.48 -17.84 -29.29
CA TYR A 54 -21.72 -17.81 -27.85
C TYR A 54 -20.85 -16.76 -27.15
N ASN A 55 -19.56 -16.68 -27.48
CA ASN A 55 -18.64 -15.64 -27.01
C ASN A 55 -19.14 -14.26 -27.38
N LYS A 56 -19.73 -14.11 -28.57
CA LYS A 56 -20.38 -12.87 -28.98
C LYS A 56 -21.65 -12.57 -28.17
N SER A 57 -22.46 -13.57 -27.83
CA SER A 57 -23.62 -13.40 -26.95
C SER A 57 -23.23 -13.06 -25.51
N VAL A 58 -22.13 -13.63 -25.00
CA VAL A 58 -21.56 -13.31 -23.69
C VAL A 58 -20.97 -11.90 -23.70
N HIS A 59 -20.25 -11.54 -24.78
CA HIS A 59 -19.74 -10.19 -25.01
C HIS A 59 -20.87 -9.16 -25.08
N ASP A 60 -21.93 -9.42 -25.83
CA ASP A 60 -23.09 -8.54 -25.94
C ASP A 60 -23.83 -8.40 -24.59
N PHE A 61 -23.86 -9.46 -23.78
CA PHE A 61 -24.44 -9.45 -22.43
C PHE A 61 -23.60 -8.67 -21.42
N LEU A 62 -22.27 -8.77 -21.49
CA LEU A 62 -21.32 -8.02 -20.65
C LEU A 62 -21.23 -6.55 -21.09
N ALA A 63 -21.28 -6.26 -22.39
CA ALA A 63 -21.34 -4.91 -22.95
C ALA A 63 -22.66 -4.20 -22.58
N ALA A 64 -23.79 -4.92 -22.57
CA ALA A 64 -25.06 -4.41 -22.05
C ALA A 64 -25.00 -4.08 -20.53
N HIS A 65 -24.01 -4.61 -19.81
CA HIS A 65 -23.73 -4.28 -18.41
C HIS A 65 -22.93 -2.99 -18.24
N ARG A 66 -22.19 -2.53 -19.27
CA ARG A 66 -21.37 -1.31 -19.29
C ARG A 66 -22.14 -0.03 -19.67
N GLY A 67 -23.38 -0.15 -20.16
CA GLY A 67 -24.17 1.01 -20.62
C GLY A 67 -23.73 1.58 -21.98
N GLU A 68 -22.83 0.91 -22.71
CA GLU A 68 -22.26 1.37 -23.99
C GLU A 68 -23.15 1.11 -25.22
N SER A 69 -24.47 0.96 -25.05
CA SER A 69 -25.39 0.89 -26.19
C SER A 69 -25.77 2.29 -26.70
N ASN A 70 -24.79 3.11 -27.05
CA ASN A 70 -24.97 4.30 -27.88
C ASN A 70 -24.45 4.02 -29.30
N THR A 71 -25.03 3.01 -29.95
CA THR A 71 -25.03 2.96 -31.41
C THR A 71 -26.42 3.31 -31.91
N SER A 72 -26.49 4.43 -32.65
CA SER A 72 -27.65 4.87 -33.42
C SER A 72 -27.93 3.87 -34.55
N VAL A 73 -28.40 2.68 -34.20
CA VAL A 73 -28.89 1.72 -35.18
C VAL A 73 -30.25 2.20 -35.64
N THR A 74 -30.28 2.72 -36.86
CA THR A 74 -31.50 2.97 -37.64
C THR A 74 -32.41 1.74 -37.55
N LYS A 75 -33.57 1.91 -36.90
CA LYS A 75 -34.57 0.85 -36.73
C LYS A 75 -35.01 0.34 -38.11
N PRO A 76 -34.78 -0.93 -38.47
CA PRO A 76 -35.48 -1.51 -39.60
C PRO A 76 -36.94 -1.74 -39.17
N GLN A 77 -37.88 -1.21 -39.95
CA GLN A 77 -39.31 -1.49 -39.76
C GLN A 77 -39.57 -3.00 -39.89
N LYS A 78 -39.97 -3.66 -38.80
CA LYS A 78 -40.50 -5.02 -38.84
C LYS A 78 -41.99 -5.00 -39.20
N PRO A 79 -42.47 -5.92 -40.07
CA PRO A 79 -43.90 -6.11 -40.26
C PRO A 79 -44.50 -6.72 -38.99
N LYS A 80 -45.74 -6.34 -38.68
CA LYS A 80 -46.50 -6.85 -37.52
C LYS A 80 -46.76 -8.36 -37.67
N GLY A 81 -45.98 -9.17 -36.95
CA GLY A 81 -46.25 -10.57 -36.67
C GLY A 81 -46.21 -10.80 -35.16
N ALA A 82 -47.16 -11.56 -34.64
CA ALA A 82 -47.39 -11.77 -33.21
C ALA A 82 -46.13 -12.09 -32.40
N LEU A 83 -46.01 -11.51 -31.19
CA LEU A 83 -44.96 -11.76 -30.21
C LEU A 83 -44.93 -13.25 -29.84
N ARG A 84 -44.10 -14.04 -30.53
CA ARG A 84 -43.67 -15.36 -30.07
C ARG A 84 -42.51 -15.15 -29.10
N GLY A 85 -42.73 -15.46 -27.82
CA GLY A 85 -41.65 -15.54 -26.83
C GLY A 85 -40.60 -16.61 -27.21
N PRO A 86 -39.44 -16.64 -26.53
CA PRO A 86 -38.36 -17.56 -26.84
C PRO A 86 -38.88 -19.01 -26.79
N ARG A 87 -38.56 -19.81 -27.82
CA ARG A 87 -38.95 -21.23 -27.85
C ARG A 87 -38.31 -21.96 -26.67
N LYS A 88 -39.05 -22.91 -26.09
CA LYS A 88 -38.52 -23.86 -25.10
C LYS A 88 -37.30 -24.56 -25.73
N ALA A 89 -36.18 -24.64 -25.01
CA ALA A 89 -34.96 -25.26 -25.53
C ALA A 89 -35.27 -26.62 -26.17
N ALA A 90 -34.74 -26.86 -27.38
CA ALA A 90 -34.96 -28.11 -28.07
C ALA A 90 -34.47 -29.28 -27.20
N GLU A 91 -35.23 -30.36 -27.13
CA GLU A 91 -34.78 -31.52 -26.37
C GLU A 91 -33.47 -32.06 -26.97
N PRO A 92 -32.45 -32.38 -26.14
CA PRO A 92 -31.19 -32.88 -26.63
C PRO A 92 -31.38 -34.18 -27.42
N ARG A 93 -30.62 -34.34 -28.52
CA ARG A 93 -30.62 -35.55 -29.36
C ARG A 93 -30.38 -36.80 -28.49
N GLY A 94 -30.90 -37.95 -28.92
CA GLY A 94 -30.79 -39.22 -28.18
C GLY A 94 -29.34 -39.57 -27.80
N ASP A 95 -28.39 -39.25 -28.68
CA ASP A 95 -26.97 -39.51 -28.47
C ASP A 95 -26.35 -38.64 -27.36
N ILE A 96 -26.84 -37.40 -27.19
CA ILE A 96 -26.46 -36.51 -26.08
C ILE A 96 -27.01 -37.06 -24.76
N LYS A 97 -28.27 -37.52 -24.75
CA LYS A 97 -28.89 -38.14 -23.56
C LYS A 97 -28.15 -39.43 -23.16
N ALA A 98 -27.72 -40.25 -24.12
CA ALA A 98 -26.95 -41.46 -23.87
C ALA A 98 -25.57 -41.17 -23.25
N ARG A 99 -24.84 -40.17 -23.77
CA ARG A 99 -23.55 -39.74 -23.22
C ARG A 99 -23.68 -39.11 -21.84
N LEU A 100 -24.70 -38.27 -21.61
CA LEU A 100 -25.01 -37.74 -20.27
C LEU A 100 -25.32 -38.85 -19.26
N SER A 101 -26.02 -39.91 -19.68
CA SER A 101 -26.26 -41.07 -18.81
C SER A 101 -24.98 -41.82 -18.45
N LYS A 102 -24.06 -42.01 -19.41
CA LYS A 102 -22.75 -42.62 -19.18
C LYS A 102 -21.89 -41.74 -18.26
N ALA A 103 -21.88 -40.43 -18.47
CA ALA A 103 -21.18 -39.47 -17.62
C ALA A 103 -21.69 -39.52 -16.17
N ASN A 104 -23.01 -39.53 -15.98
CA ASN A 104 -23.61 -39.63 -14.64
C ASN A 104 -23.30 -40.98 -13.98
N GLN A 105 -23.27 -42.08 -14.74
CA GLN A 105 -22.88 -43.39 -14.21
C GLN A 105 -21.40 -43.41 -13.78
N ALA A 106 -20.50 -42.85 -14.60
CA ALA A 106 -19.08 -42.71 -14.28
C ALA A 106 -18.86 -41.83 -13.04
N PHE A 107 -19.59 -40.71 -12.95
CA PHE A 107 -19.59 -39.83 -11.79
C PHE A 107 -20.04 -40.55 -10.51
N LEU A 108 -21.14 -41.31 -10.57
CA LEU A 108 -21.63 -42.11 -9.43
C LEU A 108 -20.67 -43.23 -9.02
N SER A 109 -19.86 -43.75 -9.96
CA SER A 109 -18.80 -44.72 -9.66
C SER A 109 -17.51 -44.09 -9.11
N GLY A 110 -17.44 -42.76 -9.00
CA GLY A 110 -16.25 -42.04 -8.53
C GLY A 110 -15.12 -41.91 -9.56
N ASP A 111 -15.36 -42.29 -10.81
CA ASP A 111 -14.41 -42.13 -11.91
C ASP A 111 -14.60 -40.75 -12.56
N TYR A 112 -14.02 -39.72 -11.91
CA TYR A 112 -14.18 -38.32 -12.30
C TYR A 112 -13.52 -37.99 -13.64
N LEU A 113 -12.43 -38.67 -14.00
CA LEU A 113 -11.74 -38.48 -15.28
C LEU A 113 -12.59 -38.95 -16.45
N GLN A 114 -13.14 -40.17 -16.38
CA GLN A 114 -14.05 -40.68 -17.41
C GLN A 114 -15.34 -39.87 -17.47
N ALA A 115 -15.90 -39.49 -16.31
CA ALA A 115 -17.09 -38.63 -16.25
C ALA A 115 -16.85 -37.28 -16.95
N ARG A 116 -15.69 -36.66 -16.71
CA ARG A 116 -15.30 -35.39 -17.34
C ARG A 116 -15.17 -35.52 -18.85
N ASN A 117 -14.53 -36.57 -19.35
CA ASN A 117 -14.37 -36.81 -20.79
C ASN A 117 -15.73 -36.93 -21.50
N TYR A 118 -16.65 -37.73 -20.95
CA TYR A 118 -18.00 -37.83 -21.51
C TYR A 118 -18.76 -36.51 -21.50
N ILE A 119 -18.56 -35.66 -20.49
CA ILE A 119 -19.17 -34.32 -20.44
C ILE A 119 -18.54 -33.37 -21.44
N PHE A 120 -17.22 -33.41 -21.65
CA PHE A 120 -16.57 -32.62 -22.69
C PHE A 120 -17.02 -33.01 -24.10
N GLU A 121 -17.20 -34.29 -24.39
CA GLU A 121 -17.84 -34.72 -25.65
C GLU A 121 -19.26 -34.15 -25.80
N VAL A 122 -20.05 -34.11 -24.72
CA VAL A 122 -21.39 -33.52 -24.77
C VAL A 122 -21.34 -32.02 -25.06
N ILE A 123 -20.42 -31.27 -24.43
CA ILE A 123 -20.24 -29.84 -24.67
C ILE A 123 -19.71 -29.60 -26.09
N ARG A 124 -18.85 -30.47 -26.61
CA ARG A 124 -18.36 -30.46 -27.99
C ARG A 124 -19.49 -30.63 -29.01
N ILE A 125 -20.45 -31.50 -28.74
CA ILE A 125 -21.60 -31.74 -29.63
C ILE A 125 -22.65 -30.62 -29.51
N ASN A 126 -22.89 -30.13 -28.29
CA ASN A 126 -23.82 -29.04 -28.05
C ASN A 126 -23.49 -28.28 -26.75
N ALA A 127 -22.84 -27.14 -26.90
CA ALA A 127 -22.46 -26.26 -25.80
C ALA A 127 -23.66 -25.62 -25.07
N GLU A 128 -24.86 -25.59 -25.67
CA GLU A 128 -26.08 -25.05 -25.03
C GLU A 128 -26.73 -26.05 -24.04
N THR A 129 -26.12 -27.22 -23.83
CA THR A 129 -26.65 -28.26 -22.94
C THR A 129 -26.43 -27.91 -21.46
N HIS A 130 -27.40 -27.25 -20.82
CA HIS A 130 -27.31 -26.85 -19.40
C HIS A 130 -26.92 -27.99 -18.44
N GLN A 131 -27.47 -29.19 -18.64
CA GLN A 131 -27.18 -30.34 -17.76
C GLN A 131 -25.70 -30.74 -17.80
N ALA A 132 -25.03 -30.56 -18.93
CA ALA A 132 -23.61 -30.88 -19.07
C ALA A 132 -22.76 -29.96 -18.18
N TRP A 133 -23.03 -28.66 -18.21
CA TRP A 133 -22.34 -27.66 -17.38
C TRP A 133 -22.60 -27.84 -15.88
N THR A 134 -23.82 -28.21 -15.49
CA THR A 134 -24.12 -28.51 -14.07
C THR A 134 -23.39 -29.75 -13.57
N THR A 135 -23.31 -30.81 -14.38
CA THR A 135 -22.56 -32.02 -14.02
C THR A 135 -21.05 -31.74 -14.02
N LEU A 136 -20.55 -30.93 -14.95
CA LEU A 136 -19.15 -30.50 -14.99
C LEU A 136 -18.74 -29.73 -13.73
N ALA A 137 -19.60 -28.80 -13.29
CA ALA A 137 -19.38 -28.07 -12.04
C ALA A 137 -19.32 -29.01 -10.83
N SER A 138 -20.19 -30.01 -10.76
CA SER A 138 -20.15 -31.03 -9.70
C SER A 138 -18.87 -31.86 -9.74
N ILE A 139 -18.41 -32.27 -10.93
CA ILE A 139 -17.15 -33.00 -11.10
C ILE A 139 -15.96 -32.17 -10.56
N PHE A 140 -15.82 -30.91 -10.98
CA PHE A 140 -14.71 -30.06 -10.52
C PHE A 140 -14.74 -29.76 -9.02
N ARG A 141 -15.92 -29.77 -8.39
CA ARG A 141 -16.04 -29.66 -6.94
C ARG A 141 -15.48 -30.87 -6.21
N GLU A 142 -15.79 -32.09 -6.69
CA GLU A 142 -15.26 -33.32 -6.12
C GLU A 142 -13.75 -33.49 -6.39
N GLU A 143 -13.24 -32.93 -7.49
CA GLU A 143 -11.80 -32.90 -7.83
C GLU A 143 -11.00 -31.85 -7.03
N GLY A 144 -11.64 -30.98 -6.26
CA GLY A 144 -10.98 -29.93 -5.48
C GLY A 144 -10.48 -28.74 -6.31
N LEU A 145 -11.10 -28.47 -7.47
CA LEU A 145 -10.77 -27.37 -8.39
C LEU A 145 -11.89 -26.32 -8.40
N PRO A 146 -11.99 -25.44 -7.38
CA PRO A 146 -13.15 -24.58 -7.19
C PRO A 146 -13.27 -23.46 -8.25
N ASP A 147 -12.16 -22.95 -8.80
CA ASP A 147 -12.19 -21.90 -9.84
C ASP A 147 -12.87 -22.40 -11.12
N LYS A 148 -12.50 -23.61 -11.56
CA LYS A 148 -13.10 -24.27 -12.74
C LYS A 148 -14.56 -24.63 -12.50
N ALA A 149 -14.89 -25.02 -11.27
CA ALA A 149 -16.27 -25.26 -10.87
C ALA A 149 -17.11 -23.97 -10.94
N LEU A 150 -16.62 -22.86 -10.38
CA LEU A 150 -17.31 -21.57 -10.40
C LEU A 150 -17.59 -21.12 -11.84
N MET A 151 -16.57 -21.19 -12.70
CA MET A 151 -16.75 -20.87 -14.12
C MET A 151 -17.81 -21.75 -14.78
N SER A 152 -17.74 -23.07 -14.58
CA SER A 152 -18.74 -24.02 -15.13
C SER A 152 -20.17 -23.71 -14.65
N MET A 153 -20.32 -23.27 -13.39
CA MET A 153 -21.60 -22.82 -12.83
C MET A 153 -22.09 -21.52 -13.48
N VAL A 154 -21.20 -20.54 -13.68
CA VAL A 154 -21.50 -19.28 -14.38
C VAL A 154 -22.00 -19.59 -15.80
N TYR A 155 -21.32 -20.46 -16.54
CA TYR A 155 -21.75 -20.92 -17.87
C TYR A 155 -23.15 -21.56 -17.84
N GLY A 156 -23.37 -22.48 -16.91
CA GLY A 156 -24.68 -23.12 -16.72
C GLY A 156 -25.80 -22.11 -16.45
N ALA A 157 -25.54 -21.08 -15.65
CA ALA A 157 -26.52 -20.04 -15.33
C ALA A 157 -26.85 -19.12 -16.53
N HIS A 158 -25.86 -18.79 -17.37
CA HIS A 158 -26.07 -18.00 -18.59
C HIS A 158 -27.03 -18.68 -19.59
N LEU A 159 -27.03 -20.01 -19.66
CA LEU A 159 -27.96 -20.78 -20.50
C LEU A 159 -29.43 -20.68 -20.04
N ARG A 160 -29.66 -20.30 -18.78
CA ARG A 160 -30.99 -20.10 -18.20
C ARG A 160 -31.07 -18.72 -17.55
N PRO A 161 -31.05 -17.63 -18.35
CA PRO A 161 -30.93 -16.27 -17.82
C PRO A 161 -32.12 -15.84 -16.96
N LYS A 162 -33.29 -16.50 -17.10
CA LYS A 162 -34.49 -16.25 -16.28
C LYS A 162 -34.51 -17.03 -14.96
N ASP A 163 -33.58 -17.96 -14.74
CA ASP A 163 -33.53 -18.77 -13.52
C ASP A 163 -32.79 -18.01 -12.42
N VAL A 164 -33.57 -17.28 -11.61
CA VAL A 164 -33.06 -16.50 -10.48
C VAL A 164 -32.36 -17.40 -9.46
N ALA A 165 -32.91 -18.58 -9.18
CA ALA A 165 -32.32 -19.51 -8.21
C ALA A 165 -30.97 -20.05 -8.68
N GLY A 166 -30.80 -20.25 -10.00
CA GLY A 166 -29.52 -20.58 -10.62
C GLY A 166 -28.46 -19.52 -10.31
N TRP A 167 -28.74 -18.26 -10.64
CA TRP A 167 -27.83 -17.14 -10.37
C TRP A 167 -27.48 -16.97 -8.88
N MET A 168 -28.45 -17.11 -7.99
CA MET A 168 -28.24 -17.01 -6.55
C MET A 168 -27.27 -18.09 -6.02
N LYS A 169 -27.39 -19.32 -6.54
CA LYS A 169 -26.48 -20.43 -6.17
C LYS A 169 -25.05 -20.18 -6.63
N VAL A 170 -24.88 -19.60 -7.83
CA VAL A 170 -23.54 -19.24 -8.33
C VAL A 170 -22.92 -18.14 -7.48
N ALA A 171 -23.69 -17.10 -7.15
CA ALA A 171 -23.22 -16.02 -6.29
C ALA A 171 -22.80 -16.52 -4.90
N GLN A 172 -23.61 -17.36 -4.26
CA GLN A 172 -23.27 -17.96 -2.97
C GLN A 172 -22.02 -18.85 -3.04
N PHE A 173 -21.85 -19.59 -4.14
CA PHE A 173 -20.66 -20.42 -4.34
C PHE A 173 -19.40 -19.56 -4.52
N ALA A 174 -19.49 -18.47 -5.28
CA ALA A 174 -18.40 -17.50 -5.42
C ALA A 174 -17.98 -16.94 -4.06
N LEU A 175 -18.95 -16.51 -3.22
CA LEU A 175 -18.67 -16.00 -1.88
C LEU A 175 -18.11 -17.04 -0.90
N SER A 176 -18.28 -18.33 -1.18
CA SER A 176 -17.69 -19.40 -0.36
C SER A 176 -16.24 -19.73 -0.71
N MET A 177 -15.69 -19.12 -1.77
CA MET A 177 -14.31 -19.35 -2.19
C MET A 177 -13.33 -18.57 -1.32
N THR A 178 -12.27 -19.25 -0.89
CA THR A 178 -11.18 -18.68 -0.08
C THR A 178 -9.97 -18.25 -0.91
N THR A 179 -9.96 -18.58 -2.20
CA THR A 179 -8.90 -18.25 -3.16
C THR A 179 -9.43 -17.17 -4.10
N ASP A 180 -8.58 -16.18 -4.42
CA ASP A 180 -8.89 -15.10 -5.36
C ASP A 180 -10.19 -14.32 -5.04
N VAL A 181 -10.24 -13.75 -3.83
CA VAL A 181 -11.43 -13.11 -3.25
C VAL A 181 -11.96 -11.97 -4.11
N GLU A 182 -11.08 -11.16 -4.71
CA GLU A 182 -11.48 -10.02 -5.55
C GLU A 182 -12.26 -10.45 -6.81
N ASN A 183 -11.77 -11.47 -7.51
CA ASN A 183 -12.46 -12.03 -8.68
C ASN A 183 -13.77 -12.75 -8.29
N ALA A 184 -13.78 -13.41 -7.13
CA ALA A 184 -14.98 -14.05 -6.60
C ALA A 184 -16.08 -13.03 -6.26
N LEU A 185 -15.74 -11.92 -5.61
CA LEU A 185 -16.67 -10.81 -5.31
C LEU A 185 -17.25 -10.20 -6.59
N THR A 186 -16.39 -9.97 -7.59
CA THR A 186 -16.82 -9.45 -8.89
C THR A 186 -17.81 -10.38 -9.58
N THR A 187 -17.51 -11.69 -9.58
CA THR A 187 -18.41 -12.71 -10.14
C THR A 187 -19.75 -12.76 -9.39
N ALA A 188 -19.73 -12.65 -8.06
CA ALA A 188 -20.93 -12.62 -7.24
C ALA A 188 -21.81 -11.40 -7.55
N ARG A 189 -21.22 -10.19 -7.66
CA ARG A 189 -21.91 -8.95 -8.04
C ARG A 189 -22.62 -9.06 -9.39
N LEU A 190 -21.94 -9.65 -10.38
CA LEU A 190 -22.50 -9.91 -11.70
C LEU A 190 -23.68 -10.89 -11.63
N CYS A 191 -23.54 -11.99 -10.89
CA CYS A 191 -24.60 -12.97 -10.71
C CYS A 191 -25.84 -12.38 -10.03
N TYR A 192 -25.68 -11.57 -8.98
CA TYR A 192 -26.81 -10.88 -8.36
C TYR A 192 -27.45 -9.86 -9.30
N SER A 193 -26.67 -9.16 -10.12
CA SER A 193 -27.20 -8.23 -11.12
C SER A 193 -27.94 -8.94 -12.27
N ALA A 194 -27.50 -10.14 -12.66
CA ALA A 194 -28.23 -11.00 -13.59
C ALA A 194 -29.53 -11.53 -12.97
N ALA A 195 -29.52 -11.94 -11.70
CA ALA A 195 -30.70 -12.33 -10.95
C ALA A 195 -31.75 -11.20 -10.92
N LEU A 196 -31.33 -9.95 -10.68
CA LEU A 196 -32.22 -8.79 -10.66
C LEU A 196 -32.77 -8.39 -12.04
N ARG A 197 -32.09 -8.74 -13.14
CA ARG A 197 -32.65 -8.59 -14.49
C ARG A 197 -33.75 -9.62 -14.78
N ALA A 198 -33.60 -10.83 -14.23
CA ALA A 198 -34.62 -11.87 -14.34
C ALA A 198 -35.84 -11.55 -13.46
N ASP A 199 -35.61 -11.08 -12.24
CA ASP A 199 -36.65 -10.61 -11.32
C ASP A 199 -36.19 -9.36 -10.55
N SER A 200 -36.69 -8.21 -10.99
CA SER A 200 -36.35 -6.92 -10.40
C SER A 200 -36.96 -6.69 -9.02
N LYS A 201 -37.84 -7.57 -8.52
CA LYS A 201 -38.42 -7.48 -7.18
C LYS A 201 -37.80 -8.45 -6.18
N ASN A 202 -36.78 -9.21 -6.59
CA ASN A 202 -36.13 -10.15 -5.69
C ASN A 202 -35.31 -9.41 -4.62
N ILE A 203 -35.80 -9.45 -3.38
CA ILE A 203 -35.16 -8.80 -2.22
C ILE A 203 -33.81 -9.45 -1.90
N ALA A 204 -33.75 -10.78 -1.86
CA ALA A 204 -32.54 -11.52 -1.47
C ALA A 204 -31.38 -11.26 -2.46
N ALA A 205 -31.66 -11.19 -3.76
CA ALA A 205 -30.66 -10.84 -4.77
C ALA A 205 -30.16 -9.40 -4.59
N ARG A 206 -31.05 -8.46 -4.24
CA ARG A 206 -30.67 -7.06 -4.02
C ARG A 206 -29.85 -6.86 -2.75
N VAL A 207 -30.24 -7.48 -1.64
CA VAL A 207 -29.47 -7.47 -0.39
C VAL A 207 -28.10 -8.12 -0.59
N GLY A 208 -28.04 -9.25 -1.31
CA GLY A 208 -26.78 -9.92 -1.65
C GLY A 208 -25.86 -9.03 -2.50
N ARG A 209 -26.41 -8.33 -3.50
CA ARG A 209 -25.63 -7.36 -4.29
C ARG A 209 -25.11 -6.21 -3.44
N ALA A 210 -25.95 -5.64 -2.58
CA ALA A 210 -25.56 -4.53 -1.71
C ALA A 210 -24.43 -4.93 -0.75
N ALA A 211 -24.49 -6.13 -0.18
CA ALA A 211 -23.42 -6.66 0.67
C ALA A 211 -22.09 -6.79 -0.09
N VAL A 212 -22.11 -7.39 -1.30
CA VAL A 212 -20.90 -7.50 -2.13
C VAL A 212 -20.36 -6.12 -2.54
N CYS A 213 -21.24 -5.16 -2.83
CA CYS A 213 -20.81 -3.80 -3.13
C CYS A 213 -20.12 -3.12 -1.94
N LEU A 214 -20.52 -3.40 -0.69
CA LEU A 214 -19.82 -2.88 0.50
C LEU A 214 -18.42 -3.47 0.63
N GLU A 215 -18.27 -4.78 0.46
CA GLU A 215 -16.96 -5.45 0.47
C GLU A 215 -16.02 -4.92 -0.63
N GLN A 216 -16.59 -4.47 -1.76
CA GLN A 216 -15.85 -3.83 -2.86
C GLN A 216 -15.67 -2.30 -2.69
N ASN A 217 -15.96 -1.74 -1.51
CA ASN A 217 -15.91 -0.30 -1.21
C ASN A 217 -16.80 0.58 -2.13
N GLN A 218 -17.82 0.00 -2.77
CA GLN A 218 -18.79 0.68 -3.62
C GLN A 218 -20.04 1.07 -2.82
N VAL A 219 -19.83 1.90 -1.79
CA VAL A 219 -20.84 2.23 -0.77
C VAL A 219 -22.10 2.89 -1.33
N SER A 220 -21.96 3.78 -2.33
CA SER A 220 -23.10 4.50 -2.93
C SER A 220 -24.12 3.58 -3.60
N LEU A 221 -23.65 2.52 -4.27
CA LEU A 221 -24.50 1.52 -4.92
C LEU A 221 -25.21 0.65 -3.88
N ALA A 222 -24.50 0.26 -2.81
CA ALA A 222 -25.09 -0.49 -1.70
C ALA A 222 -26.24 0.29 -1.03
N ILE A 223 -26.02 1.58 -0.73
CA ILE A 223 -27.06 2.46 -0.16
C ILE A 223 -28.28 2.54 -1.09
N ALA A 224 -28.08 2.69 -2.40
CA ALA A 224 -29.18 2.74 -3.37
C ALA A 224 -29.99 1.43 -3.39
N ASP A 225 -29.31 0.29 -3.31
CA ASP A 225 -29.95 -1.02 -3.28
C ASP A 225 -30.74 -1.24 -1.98
N TYR A 226 -30.18 -0.92 -0.83
CA TYR A 226 -30.91 -1.01 0.45
C TYR A 226 -32.13 -0.09 0.48
N ARG A 227 -32.03 1.14 -0.05
CA ARG A 227 -33.20 2.03 -0.19
C ARG A 227 -34.31 1.41 -1.03
N MET A 228 -33.96 0.73 -2.13
CA MET A 228 -34.97 0.03 -2.94
C MET A 228 -35.58 -1.17 -2.21
N VAL A 229 -34.84 -1.86 -1.34
CA VAL A 229 -35.38 -2.91 -0.48
C VAL A 229 -36.38 -2.33 0.51
N LEU A 230 -36.02 -1.24 1.22
CA LEU A 230 -36.92 -0.61 2.19
C LEU A 230 -38.20 -0.06 1.55
N ASN A 231 -38.16 0.41 0.30
CA ASN A 231 -39.39 0.79 -0.42
C ASN A 231 -40.36 -0.39 -0.61
N GLN A 232 -39.88 -1.63 -0.59
CA GLN A 232 -40.71 -2.84 -0.70
C GLN A 232 -41.09 -3.41 0.68
N THR A 233 -40.17 -3.32 1.65
CA THR A 233 -40.33 -3.79 3.03
C THR A 233 -39.94 -2.69 4.01
N PRO A 234 -40.83 -1.69 4.26
CA PRO A 234 -40.47 -0.43 4.92
C PRO A 234 -40.17 -0.49 6.43
N LEU A 235 -40.19 -1.68 7.05
CA LEU A 235 -39.98 -1.85 8.50
C LEU A 235 -39.07 -3.06 8.81
N ASP A 236 -38.18 -3.40 7.88
CA ASP A 236 -37.23 -4.50 8.07
C ASP A 236 -35.97 -4.00 8.80
N ILE A 237 -35.90 -4.26 10.10
CA ILE A 237 -34.81 -3.80 10.98
C ILE A 237 -33.43 -4.29 10.52
N ASP A 238 -33.33 -5.50 9.95
CA ASP A 238 -32.04 -6.05 9.53
C ASP A 238 -31.50 -5.32 8.30
N VAL A 239 -32.41 -4.85 7.42
CA VAL A 239 -32.04 -4.01 6.28
C VAL A 239 -31.71 -2.59 6.74
N ILE A 240 -32.41 -2.06 7.74
CA ILE A 240 -32.12 -0.75 8.32
C ILE A 240 -30.72 -0.74 8.96
N ARG A 241 -30.35 -1.78 9.72
CA ARG A 241 -28.99 -1.94 10.28
C ARG A 241 -27.92 -1.95 9.18
N LYS A 242 -28.07 -2.78 8.16
CA LYS A 242 -27.13 -2.84 7.03
C LYS A 242 -27.04 -1.53 6.26
N LEU A 243 -28.16 -0.80 6.15
CA LEU A 243 -28.17 0.55 5.57
C LEU A 243 -27.43 1.54 6.48
N ALA A 244 -27.54 1.41 7.80
CA ALA A 244 -26.82 2.23 8.76
C ALA A 244 -25.32 2.05 8.64
N ASP A 245 -24.85 0.79 8.65
CA ASP A 245 -23.44 0.42 8.47
C ASP A 245 -22.92 1.00 7.15
N ALA A 246 -23.65 0.76 6.04
CA ALA A 246 -23.32 1.34 4.74
C ALA A 246 -23.27 2.88 4.75
N CYS A 247 -24.11 3.55 5.54
CA CYS A 247 -24.06 5.00 5.65
C CYS A 247 -22.84 5.47 6.44
N LEU A 248 -22.45 4.75 7.49
CA LEU A 248 -21.29 5.06 8.32
C LEU A 248 -19.97 4.87 7.56
N ASP A 249 -19.87 3.85 6.70
CA ASP A 249 -18.71 3.59 5.84
C ASP A 249 -18.59 4.57 4.66
N SER A 250 -19.63 5.38 4.41
CA SER A 250 -19.65 6.30 3.27
C SER A 250 -18.77 7.51 3.52
N PRO A 251 -17.89 7.90 2.56
CA PRO A 251 -17.10 9.12 2.68
C PRO A 251 -17.96 10.40 2.73
N ASN A 252 -19.21 10.34 2.25
CA ASN A 252 -20.16 11.45 2.23
C ASN A 252 -21.30 11.24 3.22
N ILE A 253 -20.96 11.05 4.50
CA ILE A 253 -21.88 10.66 5.58
C ILE A 253 -23.07 11.63 5.70
N GLN A 254 -22.86 12.94 5.53
CA GLN A 254 -23.90 13.95 5.71
C GLN A 254 -25.04 13.83 4.69
N THR A 255 -24.78 13.23 3.52
CA THR A 255 -25.81 13.01 2.47
C THR A 255 -26.46 11.63 2.57
N ALA A 256 -25.72 10.65 3.09
CA ALA A 256 -26.16 9.26 3.20
C ALA A 256 -27.03 9.03 4.43
N ALA A 257 -26.55 9.48 5.60
CA ALA A 257 -27.12 9.21 6.92
C ALA A 257 -28.58 9.66 7.11
N PRO A 258 -29.07 10.80 6.57
CA PRO A 258 -30.47 11.20 6.74
C PRO A 258 -31.48 10.15 6.27
N VAL A 259 -31.11 9.31 5.30
CA VAL A 259 -32.01 8.26 4.81
C VAL A 259 -32.10 7.08 5.78
N ALA A 260 -30.98 6.70 6.41
CA ALA A 260 -30.98 5.69 7.45
C ALA A 260 -31.67 6.20 8.72
N ILE A 261 -31.41 7.46 9.12
CA ILE A 261 -32.05 8.13 10.27
C ILE A 261 -33.57 8.12 10.11
N LYS A 262 -34.08 8.53 8.94
CA LYS A 262 -35.52 8.52 8.68
C LYS A 262 -36.13 7.11 8.76
N ALA A 263 -35.44 6.10 8.23
CA ALA A 263 -35.92 4.71 8.30
C ALA A 263 -35.98 4.21 9.75
N TYR A 264 -34.98 4.54 10.58
CA TYR A 264 -35.02 4.25 12.02
C TYR A 264 -36.16 5.00 12.73
N GLN A 265 -36.38 6.28 12.43
CA GLN A 265 -37.48 7.05 13.02
C GLN A 265 -38.84 6.42 12.73
N GLU A 266 -39.11 6.07 11.47
CA GLU A 266 -40.36 5.39 11.08
C GLU A 266 -40.52 4.02 11.78
N PHE A 267 -39.43 3.26 11.92
CA PHE A 267 -39.44 1.98 12.63
C PHE A 267 -39.69 2.14 14.13
N ILE A 268 -39.02 3.09 14.78
CA ILE A 268 -39.16 3.37 16.21
C ILE A 268 -40.57 3.85 16.52
N GLU A 269 -41.12 4.78 15.75
CA GLU A 269 -42.51 5.25 15.92
C GLU A 269 -43.51 4.10 15.79
N PHE A 270 -43.29 3.20 14.82
CA PHE A 270 -44.11 2.02 14.65
C PHE A 270 -44.04 1.09 15.87
N GLU A 271 -42.85 0.72 16.33
CA GLU A 271 -42.68 -0.17 17.50
C GLU A 271 -43.22 0.46 18.79
N MET A 272 -43.04 1.77 19.00
CA MET A 272 -43.58 2.48 20.17
C MET A 272 -45.11 2.56 20.17
N SER A 273 -45.75 2.50 19.00
CA SER A 273 -47.21 2.44 18.89
C SER A 273 -47.78 1.06 19.24
N GLN A 274 -46.97 0.01 19.21
CA GLN A 274 -47.38 -1.35 19.56
C GLN A 274 -47.35 -1.53 21.08
N ILE A 275 -48.43 -2.05 21.65
CA ILE A 275 -48.61 -2.20 23.10
C ILE A 275 -47.92 -3.47 23.65
N ASP A 276 -47.52 -4.41 22.78
CA ASP A 276 -47.02 -5.72 23.19
C ASP A 276 -45.51 -5.71 23.48
N GLU A 277 -45.13 -5.39 24.72
CA GLU A 277 -43.73 -5.36 25.19
C GLU A 277 -42.99 -6.71 25.05
N LYS A 278 -43.72 -7.83 24.93
CA LYS A 278 -43.14 -9.19 24.93
C LYS A 278 -42.49 -9.60 23.60
N HIS A 279 -42.76 -8.89 22.51
CA HIS A 279 -42.23 -9.21 21.17
C HIS A 279 -41.54 -7.99 20.53
N ARG A 280 -40.89 -7.14 21.34
CA ARG A 280 -40.10 -6.00 20.83
C ARG A 280 -38.92 -6.50 20.01
N LYS A 281 -38.81 -6.06 18.75
CA LYS A 281 -37.65 -6.37 17.89
C LYS A 281 -36.50 -5.38 18.08
N PHE A 282 -36.84 -4.15 18.49
CA PHE A 282 -35.88 -3.09 18.76
C PHE A 282 -35.08 -3.37 20.04
N SER A 283 -33.75 -3.30 19.95
CA SER A 283 -32.79 -3.67 20.98
C SER A 283 -31.85 -2.52 21.36
N TRP A 284 -31.04 -2.70 22.40
CA TRP A 284 -29.99 -1.73 22.77
C TRP A 284 -28.99 -1.47 21.64
N ASN A 285 -28.68 -2.48 20.82
CA ASN A 285 -27.79 -2.33 19.67
C ASN A 285 -28.37 -1.35 18.64
N ASP A 286 -29.70 -1.31 18.49
CA ASP A 286 -30.35 -0.39 17.56
C ASP A 286 -30.29 1.06 18.04
N VAL A 287 -30.36 1.27 19.36
CA VAL A 287 -30.09 2.59 19.96
C VAL A 287 -28.64 3.00 19.71
N ILE A 288 -27.70 2.06 19.83
CA ILE A 288 -26.28 2.31 19.51
C ILE A 288 -26.16 2.76 18.04
N PHE A 289 -26.55 1.93 17.07
CA PHE A 289 -26.45 2.30 15.64
C PHE A 289 -27.17 3.60 15.28
N TYR A 290 -28.39 3.80 15.78
CA TYR A 290 -29.15 5.01 15.50
C TYR A 290 -28.46 6.26 16.05
N THR A 291 -27.93 6.19 17.27
CA THR A 291 -27.23 7.32 17.89
C THR A 291 -25.88 7.60 17.23
N GLU A 292 -25.20 6.56 16.71
CA GLU A 292 -24.00 6.73 15.87
C GLU A 292 -24.28 7.57 14.64
N LEU A 293 -25.35 7.21 13.92
CA LEU A 293 -25.73 7.90 12.69
C LEU A 293 -26.03 9.37 12.95
N LEU A 294 -26.71 9.68 14.05
CA LEU A 294 -26.99 11.05 14.47
C LEU A 294 -25.70 11.79 14.80
N SER A 295 -24.81 11.19 15.60
CA SER A 295 -23.50 11.75 15.93
C SER A 295 -22.64 12.00 14.69
N ALA A 296 -22.56 11.03 13.78
CA ALA A 296 -21.83 11.13 12.51
C ALA A 296 -22.41 12.19 11.56
N SER A 297 -23.72 12.47 11.66
CA SER A 297 -24.39 13.56 10.94
C SER A 297 -24.24 14.93 11.62
N ASN A 298 -23.42 15.04 12.66
CA ASN A 298 -23.26 16.23 13.51
C ASN A 298 -24.55 16.68 14.22
N GLN A 299 -25.53 15.78 14.42
CA GLN A 299 -26.78 16.03 15.14
C GLN A 299 -26.65 15.65 16.62
N PHE A 300 -25.63 16.18 17.31
CA PHE A 300 -25.27 15.77 18.67
C PHE A 300 -26.37 16.02 19.71
N TYR A 301 -27.10 17.13 19.61
CA TYR A 301 -28.20 17.45 20.53
C TYR A 301 -29.36 16.45 20.39
N GLU A 302 -29.71 16.11 19.15
CA GLU A 302 -30.75 15.11 18.88
C GLU A 302 -30.29 13.71 19.32
N ALA A 303 -29.03 13.36 19.10
CA ALA A 303 -28.45 12.10 19.57
C ALA A 303 -28.60 11.94 21.09
N ILE A 304 -28.25 12.97 21.89
CA ILE A 304 -28.40 12.94 23.35
C ILE A 304 -29.87 12.81 23.74
N GLY A 305 -30.77 13.59 23.12
CA GLY A 305 -32.20 13.52 23.37
C GLY A 305 -32.78 12.13 23.09
N GLU A 306 -32.37 11.52 21.98
CA GLU A 306 -32.79 10.19 21.55
C GLU A 306 -32.22 9.08 22.43
N VAL A 307 -30.95 9.14 22.87
CA VAL A 307 -30.40 8.20 23.86
C VAL A 307 -31.27 8.22 25.11
N LYS A 308 -31.57 9.40 25.67
CA LYS A 308 -32.38 9.53 26.88
C LYS A 308 -33.80 9.00 26.67
N ARG A 309 -34.43 9.38 25.55
CA ARG A 309 -35.81 8.99 25.19
C ARG A 309 -35.94 7.48 25.00
N LEU A 310 -35.06 6.87 24.21
CA LEU A 310 -35.08 5.45 23.87
C LEU A 310 -34.65 4.57 25.05
N SER A 311 -33.68 5.01 25.86
CA SER A 311 -33.27 4.28 27.06
C SER A 311 -34.40 4.19 28.08
N ARG A 312 -35.14 5.30 28.32
CA ARG A 312 -36.35 5.29 29.15
C ARG A 312 -37.41 4.30 28.65
N TRP A 313 -37.64 4.29 27.34
CA TRP A 313 -38.61 3.37 26.72
C TRP A 313 -38.18 1.91 26.84
N LEU A 314 -36.88 1.62 26.64
CA LEU A 314 -36.35 0.27 26.72
C LEU A 314 -36.39 -0.29 28.15
N LEU A 315 -36.13 0.54 29.15
CA LEU A 315 -36.19 0.20 30.57
C LEU A 315 -37.64 0.03 31.09
N SER A 316 -38.67 0.17 30.23
CA SER A 316 -40.10 0.11 30.59
C SER A 316 -40.45 1.01 31.79
N MET A 317 -39.78 2.16 31.87
CA MET A 317 -40.03 3.14 32.92
C MET A 317 -41.43 3.75 32.73
N PRO A 318 -42.22 3.92 33.80
CA PRO A 318 -43.45 4.70 33.70
C PRO A 318 -43.07 6.09 33.16
N GLU A 319 -43.78 6.58 32.14
CA GLU A 319 -43.46 7.87 31.52
C GLU A 319 -43.46 8.97 32.58
N ASP A 320 -42.27 9.35 33.05
CA ASP A 320 -42.11 10.48 33.95
C ASP A 320 -42.04 11.76 33.09
N PRO A 321 -43.08 12.61 33.12
CA PRO A 321 -43.11 13.82 32.32
C PRO A 321 -42.00 14.80 32.70
N PHE A 322 -41.45 14.69 33.92
CA PHE A 322 -40.38 15.57 34.38
C PHE A 322 -39.13 15.45 33.52
N TRP A 323 -38.58 14.24 33.38
CA TRP A 323 -37.34 14.00 32.65
C TRP A 323 -37.45 14.21 31.14
N ARG A 324 -38.67 14.27 30.58
CA ARG A 324 -38.89 14.70 29.19
C ARG A 324 -38.64 16.19 29.00
N THR A 325 -39.00 16.99 29.99
CA THR A 325 -38.80 18.45 29.95
C THR A 325 -37.41 18.88 30.39
N TRP A 326 -36.66 17.99 31.05
CA TRP A 326 -35.31 18.27 31.54
C TRP A 326 -34.24 18.09 30.46
N THR A 327 -33.72 19.20 29.92
CA THR A 327 -32.72 19.22 28.84
C THR A 327 -31.37 19.81 29.25
N GLN A 328 -31.22 20.28 30.49
CA GLN A 328 -30.02 21.00 30.93
C GLN A 328 -28.81 20.08 31.11
N ASP A 329 -28.99 18.92 31.74
CA ASP A 329 -27.95 17.92 31.95
C ASP A 329 -28.50 16.48 31.87
N ASP A 330 -27.61 15.50 32.06
CA ASP A 330 -27.90 14.07 31.92
C ASP A 330 -27.92 13.35 33.28
N ARG A 331 -28.16 14.10 34.37
CA ARG A 331 -28.22 13.57 35.75
C ARG A 331 -29.20 12.41 35.93
N GLU A 332 -30.17 12.28 35.03
CA GLU A 332 -31.10 11.14 34.94
C GLU A 332 -30.37 9.78 34.90
N PHE A 333 -29.22 9.73 34.22
CA PHE A 333 -28.41 8.53 33.97
C PHE A 333 -27.09 8.53 34.76
N ASP A 334 -26.97 9.40 35.76
CA ASP A 334 -25.87 9.36 36.72
C ASP A 334 -25.91 8.03 37.49
N VAL A 335 -24.71 7.48 37.76
CA VAL A 335 -24.56 6.25 38.56
C VAL A 335 -25.09 6.46 39.99
N GLN A 336 -24.92 7.66 40.54
CA GLN A 336 -25.35 8.02 41.89
C GLN A 336 -26.65 8.84 41.88
N ASN A 337 -27.51 8.63 42.88
CA ASN A 337 -28.79 9.33 43.00
C ASN A 337 -28.69 10.74 43.60
N THR A 338 -27.49 11.20 43.96
CA THR A 338 -27.26 12.45 44.68
C THR A 338 -27.80 13.66 43.90
N ARG A 339 -27.35 13.85 42.64
CA ARG A 339 -27.83 14.94 41.75
C ARG A 339 -29.30 14.79 41.35
N ARG A 340 -29.81 13.56 41.29
CA ARG A 340 -31.23 13.28 40.99
C ARG A 340 -32.14 13.75 42.13
N ALA A 341 -31.75 13.48 43.37
CA ALA A 341 -32.50 13.85 44.57
C ALA A 341 -32.58 15.37 44.81
N GLU A 342 -31.67 16.16 44.24
CA GLU A 342 -31.69 17.64 44.35
C GLU A 342 -32.85 18.30 43.60
N VAL A 343 -33.38 17.65 42.57
CA VAL A 343 -34.34 18.28 41.63
C VAL A 343 -35.66 17.51 41.57
N TYR A 344 -35.66 16.25 41.98
CA TYR A 344 -36.82 15.38 41.86
C TYR A 344 -37.28 14.84 43.22
N GLU A 345 -38.47 15.25 43.66
CA GLU A 345 -39.04 14.93 44.97
C GLU A 345 -39.90 13.63 45.00
N GLY A 346 -40.01 12.88 43.90
CA GLY A 346 -40.87 11.69 43.80
C GLY A 346 -40.29 10.42 44.45
N THR A 347 -41.15 9.57 45.02
CA THR A 347 -40.78 8.29 45.67
C THR A 347 -40.13 7.26 44.75
N LEU A 348 -40.24 7.42 43.41
CA LEU A 348 -39.50 6.62 42.43
C LEU A 348 -37.99 6.97 42.36
N ALA A 349 -37.56 8.09 42.95
CA ALA A 349 -36.14 8.46 43.08
C ALA A 349 -35.31 7.43 43.86
N LEU A 350 -35.99 6.55 44.61
CA LEU A 350 -35.41 5.54 45.47
C LEU A 350 -35.50 4.11 44.92
N VAL A 351 -35.83 3.93 43.63
CA VAL A 351 -35.51 2.64 42.99
C VAL A 351 -33.99 2.65 42.81
N SER A 352 -33.29 2.12 43.81
CA SER A 352 -31.90 1.74 43.70
C SER A 352 -31.80 0.72 42.58
N TYR A 353 -31.31 1.16 41.43
CA TYR A 353 -30.79 0.21 40.46
C TYR A 353 -29.44 -0.20 41.01
N ASP A 354 -29.34 -1.42 41.48
CA ASP A 354 -28.09 -1.99 41.99
C ASP A 354 -27.05 -2.18 40.86
N GLU A 355 -27.40 -1.88 39.59
CA GLU A 355 -26.59 -2.03 38.39
C GLU A 355 -26.73 -0.83 37.42
N ASP A 356 -25.68 -0.57 36.63
CA ASP A 356 -25.62 0.53 35.65
C ASP A 356 -26.76 0.41 34.60
N GLN A 357 -27.66 1.39 34.57
CA GLN A 357 -28.88 1.37 33.74
C GLN A 357 -28.61 1.54 32.24
N LEU A 358 -27.42 2.02 31.86
CA LEU A 358 -27.07 2.31 30.48
C LEU A 358 -25.90 1.42 30.04
N PRO A 359 -26.02 0.71 28.90
CA PRO A 359 -24.88 0.05 28.29
C PRO A 359 -23.70 1.01 28.14
N ILE A 360 -22.50 0.52 28.43
CA ILE A 360 -21.28 1.34 28.45
C ILE A 360 -21.06 2.07 27.12
N GLN A 361 -21.39 1.44 26.00
CA GLN A 361 -21.30 2.03 24.65
C GLN A 361 -22.15 3.30 24.54
N LEU A 362 -23.37 3.28 25.06
CA LEU A 362 -24.28 4.44 25.04
C LEU A 362 -23.83 5.51 26.03
N ARG A 363 -23.27 5.13 27.19
CA ARG A 363 -22.69 6.07 28.15
C ARG A 363 -21.51 6.84 27.53
N VAL A 364 -20.60 6.14 26.86
CA VAL A 364 -19.48 6.75 26.14
C VAL A 364 -19.98 7.66 25.02
N ARG A 365 -21.03 7.27 24.29
CA ARG A 365 -21.65 8.11 23.25
C ARG A 365 -22.30 9.37 23.81
N LEU A 366 -22.96 9.30 24.97
CA LEU A 366 -23.44 10.50 25.67
C LEU A 366 -22.27 11.43 26.02
N GLY A 367 -21.20 10.88 26.60
CA GLY A 367 -20.01 11.63 26.96
C GLY A 367 -19.38 12.34 25.77
N THR A 368 -19.10 11.60 24.70
CA THR A 368 -18.51 12.12 23.46
C THR A 368 -19.38 13.16 22.77
N ASN A 369 -20.71 12.94 22.68
CA ASN A 369 -21.64 13.93 22.12
C ASN A 369 -21.67 15.22 22.95
N ARG A 370 -21.60 15.13 24.29
CA ARG A 370 -21.52 16.31 25.18
C ARG A 370 -20.21 17.07 24.99
N LEU A 371 -19.09 16.37 24.86
CA LEU A 371 -17.80 17.00 24.53
C LEU A 371 -17.86 17.75 23.19
N LYS A 372 -18.46 17.16 22.14
CA LYS A 372 -18.65 17.82 20.85
C LYS A 372 -19.57 19.06 20.93
N LEU A 373 -20.51 19.10 21.87
CA LEU A 373 -21.33 20.29 22.15
C LEU A 373 -20.62 21.35 23.00
N GLY A 374 -19.45 21.05 23.56
CA GLY A 374 -18.67 21.94 24.44
C GLY A 374 -18.97 21.80 25.94
N ASP A 375 -19.85 20.87 26.32
CA ASP A 375 -20.19 20.60 27.72
C ASP A 375 -19.16 19.63 28.35
N ALA A 376 -17.96 20.15 28.66
CA ALA A 376 -16.84 19.35 29.14
C ALA A 376 -17.14 18.59 30.46
N GLU A 377 -17.84 19.23 31.41
CA GLU A 377 -18.12 18.63 32.72
C GLU A 377 -18.99 17.37 32.61
N GLU A 378 -20.07 17.43 31.83
CA GLU A 378 -20.98 16.30 31.66
C GLU A 378 -20.34 15.22 30.77
N GLY A 379 -19.57 15.65 29.75
CA GLY A 379 -18.80 14.75 28.90
C GLY A 379 -17.82 13.88 29.70
N LEU A 380 -16.96 14.50 30.51
CA LEU A 380 -15.98 13.79 31.33
C LEU A 380 -16.64 12.91 32.40
N ARG A 381 -17.76 13.34 32.98
CA ARG A 381 -18.50 12.54 33.98
C ARG A 381 -19.01 11.23 33.40
N HIS A 382 -19.50 11.22 32.15
CA HIS A 382 -19.89 9.97 31.50
C HIS A 382 -18.70 9.08 31.15
N LEU A 383 -17.56 9.68 30.78
CA LEU A 383 -16.33 8.96 30.44
C LEU A 383 -15.56 8.46 31.66
N GLU A 384 -15.85 8.96 32.87
CA GLU A 384 -15.24 8.52 34.13
C GLU A 384 -15.36 7.00 34.35
N CYS A 385 -16.38 6.34 33.78
CA CYS A 385 -16.53 4.89 33.86
C CYS A 385 -15.37 4.09 33.20
N LEU A 386 -14.65 4.73 32.28
CA LEU A 386 -13.47 4.21 31.57
C LEU A 386 -12.15 4.77 32.11
N HIS A 387 -12.19 5.70 33.05
CA HIS A 387 -10.97 6.30 33.60
C HIS A 387 -10.16 5.27 34.39
N PRO A 388 -8.81 5.24 34.30
CA PRO A 388 -7.98 4.20 34.94
C PRO A 388 -8.12 4.11 36.47
N THR A 389 -8.49 5.21 37.13
CA THR A 389 -8.71 5.22 38.60
C THR A 389 -10.02 4.56 39.02
N THR A 390 -10.92 4.30 38.06
CA THR A 390 -12.25 3.76 38.34
C THR A 390 -12.17 2.25 38.53
N LEU A 391 -12.84 1.74 39.56
CA LEU A 391 -12.87 0.30 39.84
C LEU A 391 -13.48 -0.47 38.65
N GLY A 392 -12.76 -1.47 38.17
CA GLY A 392 -13.17 -2.29 37.03
C GLY A 392 -12.91 -1.66 35.66
N ALA A 393 -12.21 -0.52 35.59
CA ALA A 393 -11.81 0.09 34.33
C ALA A 393 -10.98 -0.88 33.48
N ASP A 394 -9.95 -1.52 34.05
CA ASP A 394 -9.10 -2.49 33.33
C ASP A 394 -9.90 -3.63 32.67
N ALA A 395 -10.93 -4.14 33.35
CA ALA A 395 -11.77 -5.21 32.81
C ALA A 395 -12.60 -4.71 31.61
N ARG A 396 -13.23 -3.53 31.74
CA ARG A 396 -13.98 -2.89 30.64
C ARG A 396 -13.06 -2.52 29.48
N ALA A 397 -11.83 -2.14 29.80
CA ALA A 397 -10.81 -1.73 28.87
C ALA A 397 -10.32 -2.90 28.01
N CYS A 398 -10.10 -4.06 28.63
CA CYS A 398 -9.81 -5.31 27.92
C CYS A 398 -10.99 -5.81 27.08
N GLU A 399 -12.23 -5.61 27.56
CA GLU A 399 -13.44 -6.04 26.84
C GLU A 399 -13.76 -5.12 25.65
N PHE A 400 -13.56 -3.80 25.80
CA PHE A 400 -13.89 -2.78 24.81
C PHE A 400 -12.77 -1.75 24.59
N PRO A 401 -11.59 -2.14 24.05
CA PRO A 401 -10.49 -1.20 23.80
C PRO A 401 -10.89 -0.02 22.90
N TYR A 402 -11.72 -0.29 21.88
CA TYR A 402 -12.20 0.73 20.95
C TYR A 402 -12.98 1.86 21.64
N LEU A 403 -13.69 1.60 22.74
CA LEU A 403 -14.42 2.65 23.46
C LEU A 403 -13.47 3.61 24.16
N ILE A 404 -12.32 3.11 24.63
CA ILE A 404 -11.29 3.95 25.27
C ILE A 404 -10.58 4.76 24.21
N GLN A 405 -10.30 4.17 23.04
CA GLN A 405 -9.74 4.91 21.91
C GLN A 405 -10.66 6.07 21.51
N VAL A 406 -11.96 5.79 21.32
CA VAL A 406 -12.95 6.82 21.02
C VAL A 406 -13.00 7.87 22.14
N ALA A 407 -13.02 7.47 23.42
CA ALA A 407 -13.03 8.43 24.53
C ALA A 407 -11.77 9.31 24.54
N ALA A 408 -10.58 8.73 24.37
CA ALA A 408 -9.30 9.42 24.36
C ALA A 408 -9.20 10.43 23.20
N GLU A 409 -9.54 10.00 21.98
CA GLU A 409 -9.56 10.86 20.78
C GLU A 409 -10.55 12.01 20.94
N GLN A 410 -11.73 11.78 21.53
CA GLN A 410 -12.71 12.83 21.72
C GLN A 410 -12.31 13.85 22.81
N ILE A 411 -11.65 13.41 23.89
CA ILE A 411 -11.08 14.30 24.90
C ILE A 411 -9.90 15.10 24.32
N PHE A 412 -9.09 14.47 23.47
CA PHE A 412 -8.00 15.10 22.73
C PHE A 412 -8.51 16.19 21.77
N ASP A 413 -9.51 15.87 20.95
CA ASP A 413 -10.17 16.81 20.03
C ASP A 413 -10.79 18.02 20.76
N ALA A 414 -11.27 17.80 22.00
CA ALA A 414 -11.80 18.86 22.85
C ALA A 414 -10.70 19.76 23.44
N GLY A 415 -9.42 19.45 23.21
CA GLY A 415 -8.26 20.22 23.68
C GLY A 415 -7.88 19.96 25.13
N MET A 416 -8.49 18.97 25.78
CA MET A 416 -8.27 18.66 27.20
C MET A 416 -7.14 17.65 27.38
N MET A 417 -5.92 18.07 27.04
CA MET A 417 -4.74 17.20 26.93
C MET A 417 -4.42 16.45 28.24
N ASP A 418 -4.47 17.13 29.39
CA ASP A 418 -4.21 16.53 30.71
C ASP A 418 -5.16 15.36 31.02
N GLN A 419 -6.42 15.46 30.57
CA GLN A 419 -7.43 14.44 30.81
C GLN A 419 -7.33 13.28 29.81
N ALA A 420 -6.73 13.48 28.63
CA ALA A 420 -6.61 12.46 27.60
C ALA A 420 -5.47 11.46 27.87
N ILE A 421 -4.35 11.94 28.45
CA ILE A 421 -3.16 11.13 28.79
C ILE A 421 -3.51 9.80 29.49
N PRO A 422 -4.28 9.78 30.61
CA PRO A 422 -4.56 8.53 31.32
C PRO A 422 -5.32 7.49 30.46
N TYR A 423 -6.17 7.93 29.52
CA TYR A 423 -6.87 7.01 28.62
C TYR A 423 -5.93 6.43 27.56
N PHE A 424 -5.05 7.26 26.98
CA PHE A 424 -4.05 6.77 26.03
C PHE A 424 -2.98 5.87 26.68
N GLU A 425 -2.57 6.16 27.92
CA GLU A 425 -1.69 5.27 28.69
C GLU A 425 -2.34 3.91 28.95
N LEU A 426 -3.64 3.89 29.28
CA LEU A 426 -4.41 2.66 29.45
C LEU A 426 -4.49 1.87 28.13
N LEU A 427 -4.73 2.54 27.00
CA LEU A 427 -4.71 1.91 25.67
C LEU A 427 -3.34 1.28 25.37
N ARG A 428 -2.26 2.00 25.64
CA ARG A 428 -0.88 1.51 25.46
C ARG A 428 -0.60 0.26 26.29
N GLN A 429 -1.18 0.14 27.49
CA GLN A 429 -1.04 -1.06 28.31
C GLN A 429 -1.80 -2.27 27.76
N ILE A 430 -2.93 -2.05 27.08
CA ILE A 430 -3.84 -3.12 26.62
C ILE A 430 -3.49 -3.60 25.21
N ILE A 431 -3.33 -2.67 24.28
CA ILE A 431 -3.02 -2.95 22.87
C ILE A 431 -1.55 -3.35 22.73
N GLY A 432 -0.70 -2.89 23.66
CA GLY A 432 0.75 -3.09 23.64
C GLY A 432 1.49 -1.93 22.97
N SER A 433 2.80 -2.11 22.79
CA SER A 433 3.73 -1.07 22.30
C SER A 433 3.71 -0.87 20.77
N GLU A 434 2.71 -1.38 20.04
CA GLU A 434 2.78 -1.51 18.57
C GLU A 434 1.87 -0.53 17.81
N ASP A 435 1.04 0.27 18.48
CA ASP A 435 0.20 1.27 17.80
C ASP A 435 0.90 2.64 17.73
N ALA A 436 1.39 2.96 16.53
CA ALA A 436 2.00 4.25 16.22
C ALA A 436 1.02 5.43 16.41
N GLY A 437 -0.28 5.23 16.18
CA GLY A 437 -1.29 6.27 16.32
C GLY A 437 -1.46 6.70 17.78
N VAL A 438 -1.56 5.75 18.71
CA VAL A 438 -1.70 6.05 20.15
C VAL A 438 -0.46 6.77 20.69
N LEU A 439 0.74 6.34 20.30
CA LEU A 439 2.00 6.98 20.71
C LEU A 439 2.13 8.40 20.15
N PHE A 440 1.69 8.62 18.92
CA PHE A 440 1.69 9.95 18.31
C PHE A 440 0.79 10.92 19.08
N HIS A 441 -0.46 10.52 19.40
CA HIS A 441 -1.38 11.35 20.18
C HIS A 441 -0.87 11.60 21.61
N LEU A 442 -0.25 10.59 22.27
CA LEU A 442 0.43 10.79 23.55
C LEU A 442 1.54 11.84 23.46
N GLY A 443 2.37 11.78 22.41
CA GLY A 443 3.40 12.79 22.15
C GLY A 443 2.80 14.19 22.04
N GLN A 444 1.70 14.36 21.29
CA GLN A 444 1.01 15.65 21.15
C GLN A 444 0.40 16.15 22.47
N CYS A 445 -0.17 15.26 23.28
CA CYS A 445 -0.63 15.58 24.63
C CYS A 445 0.53 16.12 25.47
N HIS A 446 1.66 15.40 25.55
CA HIS A 446 2.82 15.79 26.34
C HIS A 446 3.46 17.11 25.89
N VAL A 447 3.49 17.39 24.58
CA VAL A 447 3.92 18.71 24.06
C VAL A 447 3.03 19.83 24.61
N SER A 448 1.72 19.61 24.65
CA SER A 448 0.75 20.59 25.10
C SER A 448 0.77 20.80 26.62
N THR A 449 1.07 19.75 27.39
CA THR A 449 1.24 19.84 28.85
C THR A 449 2.61 20.37 29.27
N GLY A 450 3.56 20.44 28.33
CA GLY A 450 4.91 20.97 28.53
C GLY A 450 5.94 19.92 28.97
N ASP A 451 5.59 18.65 28.98
CA ASP A 451 6.51 17.54 29.23
C ASP A 451 7.26 17.16 27.94
N MET A 452 8.31 17.93 27.66
CA MET A 452 9.10 17.79 26.44
C MET A 452 9.90 16.47 26.39
N GLU A 453 10.25 15.89 27.54
CA GLU A 453 11.01 14.64 27.64
C GLU A 453 10.12 13.45 27.27
N ALA A 454 8.94 13.33 27.89
CA ALA A 454 7.99 12.27 27.55
C ALA A 454 7.49 12.37 26.10
N ALA A 455 7.28 13.60 25.60
CA ALA A 455 6.90 13.83 24.20
C ALA A 455 7.97 13.34 23.20
N GLU A 456 9.25 13.63 23.46
CA GLU A 456 10.36 13.16 22.64
C GLU A 456 10.39 11.63 22.57
N GLU A 457 10.24 10.96 23.70
CA GLU A 457 10.19 9.49 23.75
C GLU A 457 9.04 8.91 22.92
N CYS A 458 7.85 9.52 23.02
CA CYS A 458 6.67 9.06 22.28
C CYS A 458 6.84 9.23 20.76
N PHE A 459 7.34 10.37 20.29
CA PHE A 459 7.57 10.59 18.85
C PHE A 459 8.68 9.70 18.30
N LEU A 460 9.75 9.47 19.06
CA LEU A 460 10.79 8.53 18.67
C LEU A 460 10.26 7.10 18.56
N ALA A 461 9.49 6.64 19.55
CA ALA A 461 8.84 5.32 19.49
C ALA A 461 7.85 5.21 18.31
N THR A 462 7.14 6.30 17.99
CA THR A 462 6.24 6.35 16.82
C THR A 462 7.02 6.13 15.52
N ILE A 463 8.16 6.79 15.37
CA ILE A 463 9.03 6.68 14.17
C ILE A 463 9.70 5.30 14.08
N GLU A 464 9.99 4.66 15.22
CA GLU A 464 10.55 3.30 15.28
C GLU A 464 9.53 2.24 14.84
N ILE A 465 8.25 2.43 15.14
CA ILE A 465 7.16 1.52 14.72
C ILE A 465 6.74 1.80 13.28
N ASP A 466 6.53 3.07 12.94
CA ASP A 466 6.16 3.53 11.61
C ASP A 466 7.25 4.45 11.03
N GLU A 467 8.18 3.82 10.30
CA GLU A 467 9.26 4.52 9.60
C GLU A 467 8.72 5.49 8.54
N SER A 468 7.49 5.34 8.05
CA SER A 468 6.89 6.20 7.03
C SER A 468 6.14 7.40 7.59
N ASN A 469 6.01 7.50 8.91
CA ASN A 469 5.25 8.56 9.57
C ASN A 469 5.91 9.94 9.39
N ILE A 470 5.29 10.80 8.58
CA ILE A 470 5.82 12.14 8.28
C ILE A 470 5.46 13.09 9.44
N GLU A 471 4.26 12.95 9.99
CA GLU A 471 3.70 13.81 11.03
C GLU A 471 4.56 13.80 12.30
N ALA A 472 4.95 12.61 12.78
CA ALA A 472 5.81 12.45 13.95
C ALA A 472 7.17 13.14 13.79
N ARG A 473 7.77 13.07 12.59
CA ARG A 473 9.05 13.74 12.29
C ARG A 473 8.91 15.26 12.28
N VAL A 474 7.80 15.76 11.77
CA VAL A 474 7.53 17.21 11.71
C VAL A 474 7.30 17.78 13.10
N GLU A 475 6.51 17.11 13.95
CA GLU A 475 6.30 17.55 15.34
C GLU A 475 7.61 17.50 16.14
N LEU A 476 8.39 16.44 16.03
CA LEU A 476 9.69 16.35 16.69
C LEU A 476 10.67 17.42 16.18
N ALA A 477 10.67 17.73 14.88
CA ALA A 477 11.50 18.81 14.33
C ALA A 477 11.11 20.18 14.89
N LYS A 478 9.80 20.46 15.07
CA LYS A 478 9.33 21.70 15.71
C LYS A 478 9.78 21.77 17.17
N MET A 479 9.72 20.67 17.90
CA MET A 479 10.21 20.60 19.27
C MET A 479 11.71 20.92 19.36
N TYR A 480 12.53 20.31 18.51
CA TYR A 480 13.97 20.57 18.47
C TYR A 480 14.31 22.00 18.02
N GLU A 481 13.55 22.57 17.08
CA GLU A 481 13.71 23.96 16.72
C GLU A 481 13.44 24.90 17.90
N ASN A 482 12.36 24.66 18.65
CA ASN A 482 12.03 25.43 19.85
C ASN A 482 13.10 25.26 20.95
N ALA A 483 13.69 24.07 21.06
CA ALA A 483 14.79 23.78 21.97
C ALA A 483 16.16 24.31 21.52
N LYS A 484 16.23 24.98 20.35
CA LYS A 484 17.46 25.48 19.70
C LYS A 484 18.43 24.37 19.24
N GLU A 485 17.95 23.15 19.09
CA GLU A 485 18.67 22.02 18.50
C GLU A 485 18.46 22.01 16.97
N GLY A 486 18.91 23.10 16.30
CA GLY A 486 18.64 23.33 14.88
C GLY A 486 19.23 22.29 13.93
N GLU A 487 20.33 21.63 14.32
CA GLU A 487 20.96 20.58 13.52
C GLU A 487 20.05 19.34 13.39
N GLU A 488 19.58 18.78 14.52
CA GLU A 488 18.69 17.60 14.50
C GLU A 488 17.32 17.95 13.91
N ALA A 489 16.81 19.16 14.16
CA ALA A 489 15.59 19.64 13.53
C ALA A 489 15.72 19.63 11.99
N LEU A 490 16.85 20.08 11.43
CA LEU A 490 17.03 20.07 9.97
C LEU A 490 17.07 18.64 9.42
N ILE A 491 17.73 17.72 10.13
CA ILE A 491 17.81 16.31 9.71
C ILE A 491 16.42 15.70 9.62
N LEU A 492 15.59 15.84 10.66
CA LEU A 492 14.22 15.35 10.67
C LEU A 492 13.37 15.93 9.54
N VAL A 493 13.49 17.24 9.27
CA VAL A 493 12.76 17.88 8.16
C VAL A 493 13.21 17.34 6.82
N THR A 494 14.52 17.11 6.62
CA THR A 494 15.00 16.52 5.36
C THR A 494 14.52 15.10 5.15
N GLU A 495 14.43 14.30 6.21
CA GLU A 495 13.83 12.96 6.16
C GLU A 495 12.34 13.05 5.81
N ALA A 496 11.58 13.94 6.45
CA ALA A 496 10.16 14.13 6.15
C ALA A 496 9.91 14.56 4.69
N ILE A 497 10.73 15.45 4.14
CA ILE A 497 10.65 15.85 2.72
C ILE A 497 10.97 14.67 1.80
N ALA A 498 11.96 13.84 2.14
CA ALA A 498 12.30 12.66 1.37
C ALA A 498 11.14 11.64 1.34
N LEU A 499 10.48 11.39 2.48
CA LEU A 499 9.28 10.53 2.56
C LEU A 499 8.12 11.11 1.74
N GLN A 500 7.85 12.41 1.87
CA GLN A 500 6.77 13.06 1.13
C GLN A 500 6.97 12.94 -0.39
N ASN A 501 8.22 13.11 -0.86
CA ASN A 501 8.56 12.94 -2.27
C ASN A 501 8.46 11.48 -2.74
N ALA A 502 8.77 10.52 -1.86
CA ALA A 502 8.61 9.10 -2.15
C ALA A 502 7.13 8.73 -2.31
N GLN A 503 6.27 9.13 -1.37
CA GLN A 503 4.82 8.90 -1.43
C GLN A 503 4.17 9.51 -2.67
N ARG A 504 4.46 10.79 -2.97
CA ARG A 504 3.98 11.44 -4.22
C ARG A 504 4.44 10.71 -5.48
N GLY A 505 5.67 10.21 -5.48
CA GLY A 505 6.19 9.43 -6.61
C GLY A 505 5.50 8.07 -6.80
N GLU A 506 4.89 7.52 -5.76
CA GLU A 506 4.05 6.32 -5.84
C GLU A 506 2.63 6.66 -6.29
N GLU A 507 2.04 7.73 -5.75
CA GLU A 507 0.73 8.25 -6.19
C GLU A 507 0.74 8.61 -7.68
N ASP A 508 1.76 9.35 -8.15
CA ASP A 508 1.93 9.70 -9.56
C ASP A 508 2.11 8.46 -10.44
N ARG A 509 2.74 7.39 -9.94
CA ARG A 509 2.85 6.12 -10.71
C ARG A 509 1.52 5.40 -10.80
N ASN A 510 0.76 5.38 -9.71
CA ASN A 510 -0.58 4.81 -9.70
C ASN A 510 -1.52 5.65 -10.59
N ALA A 511 -1.36 6.97 -10.62
CA ALA A 511 -2.09 7.88 -11.51
C ALA A 511 -1.68 7.72 -12.98
N ILE A 512 -0.37 7.64 -13.31
CA ILE A 512 0.11 7.44 -14.69
C ILE A 512 -0.21 6.03 -15.21
N ALA A 513 -0.24 5.02 -14.33
CA ALA A 513 -0.77 3.71 -14.67
C ALA A 513 -2.29 3.75 -14.94
N GLY A 514 -3.03 4.64 -14.27
CA GLY A 514 -4.46 4.90 -14.51
C GLY A 514 -4.78 5.85 -15.67
N GLU A 515 -3.87 6.73 -16.08
CA GLU A 515 -4.07 7.72 -17.17
C GLU A 515 -3.60 7.23 -18.55
N GLY A 516 -3.20 5.96 -18.65
CA GLY A 516 -2.71 5.32 -19.86
C GLY A 516 -3.77 4.86 -20.87
N ALA A 517 -4.99 5.42 -20.90
CA ALA A 517 -5.98 5.07 -21.94
C ALA A 517 -7.08 6.13 -22.15
N ASP A 518 -6.74 7.42 -22.25
CA ASP A 518 -7.69 8.43 -22.73
C ASP A 518 -7.06 9.36 -23.77
N ILE A 519 -7.07 8.93 -25.04
CA ILE A 519 -6.97 9.84 -26.19
C ILE A 519 -8.12 9.50 -27.14
N GLY A 520 -9.24 10.20 -26.92
CA GLY A 520 -10.32 10.35 -27.89
C GLY A 520 -9.86 11.10 -29.14
N ASP A 521 -10.25 10.54 -30.28
CA ASP A 521 -9.88 10.88 -31.65
C ASP A 521 -10.38 12.28 -32.09
N GLY A 522 -9.48 13.07 -32.66
CA GLY A 522 -9.73 14.40 -33.23
C GLY A 522 -8.65 14.76 -34.26
N PRO A 523 -8.98 15.46 -35.36
CA PRO A 523 -8.39 15.19 -36.68
C PRO A 523 -6.92 15.63 -36.78
N GLN A 524 -6.11 14.72 -37.32
CA GLN A 524 -4.67 14.85 -37.54
C GLN A 524 -4.30 16.15 -38.25
N SER A 525 -3.56 17.02 -37.55
CA SER A 525 -2.70 18.03 -38.15
C SER A 525 -1.24 17.74 -37.77
N LYS A 526 -0.39 17.55 -38.78
CA LYS A 526 1.03 17.25 -38.60
C LYS A 526 1.78 18.48 -38.04
N PRO A 527 2.60 18.36 -36.98
CA PRO A 527 3.68 19.30 -36.76
C PRO A 527 5.05 18.69 -37.07
N ARG A 528 5.87 19.56 -37.64
CA ARG A 528 7.27 19.39 -38.04
C ARG A 528 8.18 18.98 -36.87
N SER A 529 9.16 18.16 -37.23
CA SER A 529 10.41 17.88 -36.53
C SER A 529 10.98 19.10 -35.78
N LYS A 530 11.07 18.99 -34.45
CA LYS A 530 12.08 19.66 -33.62
C LYS A 530 12.67 18.61 -32.70
N ASN A 531 14.01 18.56 -32.68
CA ASN A 531 14.85 17.67 -31.88
C ASN A 531 14.36 17.54 -30.43
N THR A 532 13.78 16.39 -30.10
CA THR A 532 13.56 15.95 -28.72
C THR A 532 14.77 15.13 -28.28
N ARG A 533 15.52 15.66 -27.31
CA ARG A 533 16.45 14.85 -26.51
C ARG A 533 15.61 13.77 -25.84
N THR A 534 15.99 12.51 -26.04
CA THR A 534 15.41 11.35 -25.36
C THR A 534 15.37 11.60 -23.85
N PRO A 535 14.22 11.42 -23.17
CA PRO A 535 14.17 11.56 -21.72
C PRO A 535 15.01 10.44 -21.12
N LYS A 536 16.01 10.80 -20.30
CA LYS A 536 16.79 9.83 -19.52
C LYS A 536 15.83 9.06 -18.61
N ARG A 537 15.89 7.72 -18.64
CA ARG A 537 15.20 6.85 -17.67
C ARG A 537 15.52 7.35 -16.26
N ARG A 538 14.52 7.82 -15.52
CA ARG A 538 14.63 8.16 -14.09
C ARG A 538 15.13 6.93 -13.35
N LYS A 539 16.31 7.00 -12.74
CA LYS A 539 16.84 5.92 -11.88
C LYS A 539 15.94 5.84 -10.63
N LYS A 540 15.59 4.62 -10.20
CA LYS A 540 14.78 4.37 -9.00
C LYS A 540 15.51 4.97 -7.80
N ALA A 541 14.96 5.98 -7.15
CA ALA A 541 15.28 6.21 -5.75
C ALA A 541 14.57 5.09 -4.97
N SER A 542 15.32 4.10 -4.47
CA SER A 542 14.79 3.18 -3.47
C SER A 542 14.47 4.05 -2.26
N GLY A 543 13.19 4.25 -1.98
CA GLY A 543 12.68 5.21 -0.99
C GLY A 543 12.85 4.78 0.46
N MET A 544 13.87 3.98 0.79
CA MET A 544 14.16 3.62 2.17
C MET A 544 15.10 4.67 2.75
N ILE A 545 14.58 5.54 3.61
CA ILE A 545 15.43 6.36 4.47
C ILE A 545 16.22 5.39 5.35
N PRO A 546 17.55 5.52 5.45
CA PRO A 546 18.34 4.64 6.31
C PRO A 546 17.82 4.70 7.74
N THR A 547 17.70 3.54 8.40
CA THR A 547 17.33 3.50 9.81
C THR A 547 18.44 4.18 10.61
N ARG A 548 18.10 5.26 11.29
CA ARG A 548 19.05 6.09 12.03
C ARG A 548 18.75 6.02 13.52
N PHE A 549 19.80 5.85 14.32
CA PHE A 549 19.74 6.16 15.74
C PHE A 549 19.49 7.66 15.95
N ARG A 550 18.39 7.98 16.63
CA ARG A 550 18.00 9.34 16.97
C ARG A 550 18.29 9.58 18.45
N PRO A 551 19.30 10.39 18.81
CA PRO A 551 19.65 10.62 20.19
C PRO A 551 18.56 11.43 20.89
N ARG A 552 18.22 11.06 22.14
CA ARG A 552 17.35 11.87 22.99
C ARG A 552 18.09 13.16 23.39
N ARG A 553 17.55 14.33 23.00
CA ARG A 553 18.14 15.66 23.18
C ARG A 553 17.42 16.51 24.21
N LEU A 554 16.24 16.11 24.68
CA LEU A 554 15.43 16.87 25.64
C LEU A 554 15.44 16.24 27.04
N GLY A 555 15.71 14.94 27.18
CA GLY A 555 15.78 14.26 28.49
C GLY A 555 17.05 14.51 29.33
N ASP A 556 17.13 13.97 30.55
CA ASP A 556 18.28 14.17 31.45
C ASP A 556 19.64 13.72 30.82
N PRO A 557 20.70 14.54 30.82
CA PRO A 557 22.05 14.15 30.37
C PRO A 557 22.56 12.81 30.92
N SER A 558 22.13 12.41 32.12
CA SER A 558 22.49 11.11 32.69
C SER A 558 21.86 9.93 31.94
N GLN A 559 20.60 10.07 31.54
CA GLN A 559 19.85 9.07 30.78
C GLN A 559 20.37 8.97 29.34
N ARG A 560 20.72 10.11 28.73
CA ARG A 560 21.36 10.15 27.40
C ARG A 560 22.63 9.31 27.35
N ARG A 561 23.51 9.47 28.35
CA ARG A 561 24.75 8.68 28.44
C ARG A 561 24.48 7.19 28.62
N LYS A 562 23.46 6.81 29.39
CA LYS A 562 23.06 5.40 29.56
C LYS A 562 22.56 4.80 28.24
N ALA A 563 21.65 5.49 27.56
CA ALA A 563 21.13 5.07 26.26
C ALA A 563 22.25 4.96 25.21
N GLU A 564 23.19 5.91 25.20
CA GLU A 564 24.38 5.84 24.35
C GLU A 564 25.25 4.62 24.67
N GLN A 565 25.46 4.30 25.95
CA GLN A 565 26.23 3.12 26.38
C GLN A 565 25.54 1.80 26.03
N GLU A 566 24.22 1.70 26.22
CA GLU A 566 23.42 0.53 25.86
C GLU A 566 23.45 0.31 24.34
N ARG A 567 23.31 1.39 23.56
CA ARG A 567 23.47 1.35 22.10
C ARG A 567 24.87 0.86 21.71
N MET A 568 25.92 1.44 22.30
CA MET A 568 27.31 1.04 22.02
C MET A 568 27.54 -0.44 22.31
N LYS A 569 27.01 -0.95 23.42
CA LYS A 569 27.08 -2.37 23.78
C LYS A 569 26.37 -3.25 22.74
N GLY A 570 25.15 -2.89 22.36
CA GLY A 570 24.38 -3.64 21.34
C GLY A 570 25.07 -3.68 19.97
N LEU A 571 25.69 -2.57 19.54
CA LEU A 571 26.45 -2.52 18.29
C LEU A 571 27.70 -3.42 18.32
N LEU A 572 28.40 -3.48 19.46
CA LEU A 572 29.55 -4.36 19.62
C LEU A 572 29.15 -5.85 19.62
N GLU A 573 28.00 -6.19 20.23
CA GLU A 573 27.44 -7.54 20.18
C GLU A 573 27.08 -7.95 18.74
N LYS A 574 26.41 -7.06 18.00
CA LYS A 574 26.08 -7.26 16.57
C LYS A 574 27.32 -7.37 15.69
N TYR A 575 28.37 -6.59 15.98
CA TYR A 575 29.64 -6.71 15.26
C TYR A 575 30.29 -8.07 15.51
N GLY A 576 30.27 -8.56 16.76
CA GLY A 576 30.73 -9.92 17.09
C GLY A 576 29.95 -10.99 16.33
N GLU A 577 28.62 -10.86 16.24
CA GLU A 577 27.76 -11.74 15.45
C GLU A 577 28.08 -11.66 13.95
N ALA A 578 28.27 -10.46 13.38
CA ALA A 578 28.64 -10.30 11.99
C ALA A 578 29.98 -11.00 11.66
N GLN A 579 30.95 -11.00 12.59
CA GLN A 579 32.23 -11.70 12.41
C GLN A 579 32.08 -13.23 12.45
N THR A 580 31.25 -13.77 13.35
CA THR A 580 31.02 -15.23 13.42
C THR A 580 30.32 -15.73 12.17
N LEU A 581 29.28 -15.02 11.72
CA LEU A 581 28.57 -15.32 10.48
C LEU A 581 29.49 -15.19 9.26
N ARG A 582 30.35 -14.15 9.20
CA ARG A 582 31.34 -13.99 8.14
C ARG A 582 32.29 -15.18 8.06
N SER A 583 32.73 -15.70 9.22
CA SER A 583 33.62 -16.87 9.28
C SER A 583 32.94 -18.13 8.74
N GLN A 584 31.65 -18.34 9.06
CA GLN A 584 30.86 -19.47 8.57
C GLN A 584 30.59 -19.41 7.06
N ILE A 585 30.40 -18.21 6.51
CA ILE A 585 30.28 -18.01 5.06
C ILE A 585 31.57 -18.43 4.36
N TYR A 586 32.74 -18.13 4.93
CA TYR A 586 34.02 -18.59 4.38
C TYR A 586 34.20 -20.12 4.46
N GLU A 587 33.54 -20.79 5.42
CA GLU A 587 33.51 -22.26 5.52
C GLU A 587 32.56 -22.92 4.51
N GLY A 588 31.74 -22.12 3.80
CA GLY A 588 30.95 -22.55 2.63
C GLY A 588 29.43 -22.62 2.85
N ASP A 589 28.90 -22.05 3.93
CA ASP A 589 27.45 -22.02 4.16
C ASP A 589 26.80 -20.76 3.54
N ASP A 590 26.38 -20.87 2.29
CA ASP A 590 25.73 -19.79 1.54
C ASP A 590 24.33 -19.42 2.08
N SER A 591 23.71 -20.27 2.92
CA SER A 591 22.37 -20.00 3.44
C SER A 591 22.33 -18.85 4.47
N ILE A 592 23.47 -18.58 5.10
CA ILE A 592 23.64 -17.61 6.19
C ILE A 592 23.88 -16.18 5.65
N VAL A 593 24.14 -16.03 4.36
CA VAL A 593 24.46 -14.74 3.72
C VAL A 593 23.36 -13.69 3.96
N TYR A 594 22.09 -14.09 3.96
CA TYR A 594 20.98 -13.17 4.24
C TYR A 594 20.95 -12.70 5.69
N ALA A 595 21.20 -13.59 6.64
CA ALA A 595 21.29 -13.24 8.06
C ALA A 595 22.46 -12.29 8.31
N TRP A 596 23.63 -12.59 7.73
CA TRP A 596 24.79 -11.69 7.79
C TRP A 596 24.49 -10.32 7.16
N ALA A 597 23.84 -10.28 5.99
CA ALA A 597 23.50 -9.04 5.31
C ALA A 597 22.53 -8.17 6.14
N ALA A 598 21.61 -8.77 6.89
CA ALA A 598 20.72 -8.03 7.80
C ALA A 598 21.51 -7.37 8.94
N VAL A 599 22.40 -8.12 9.61
CA VAL A 599 23.25 -7.57 10.68
C VAL A 599 24.21 -6.50 10.14
N ALA A 600 24.82 -6.74 8.97
CA ALA A 600 25.72 -5.80 8.32
C ALA A 600 25.00 -4.50 7.94
N LYS A 601 23.75 -4.58 7.47
CA LYS A 601 22.92 -3.42 7.16
C LYS A 601 22.76 -2.51 8.38
N GLU A 602 22.39 -3.07 9.53
CA GLU A 602 22.17 -2.29 10.75
C GLU A 602 23.44 -1.59 11.24
N LEU A 603 24.59 -2.27 11.18
CA LEU A 603 25.89 -1.69 11.52
C LEU A 603 26.28 -0.55 10.57
N ILE A 604 26.10 -0.77 9.26
CA ILE A 604 26.39 0.22 8.22
C ILE A 604 25.47 1.44 8.35
N ASP A 605 24.19 1.23 8.61
CA ASP A 605 23.22 2.31 8.79
C ASP A 605 23.52 3.13 10.05
N ASP A 606 23.98 2.52 11.16
CA ASP A 606 24.49 3.26 12.32
C ASP A 606 25.72 4.11 11.97
N PHE A 607 26.69 3.55 11.25
CA PHE A 607 27.87 4.31 10.80
C PHE A 607 27.45 5.49 9.91
N ARG A 608 26.55 5.25 8.95
CA ARG A 608 25.99 6.26 8.03
C ARG A 608 25.21 7.34 8.77
N SER A 609 24.59 7.00 9.90
CA SER A 609 23.84 7.94 10.73
C SER A 609 24.72 8.97 11.45
N SER A 610 26.02 8.70 11.59
CA SER A 610 26.96 9.59 12.28
C SER A 610 27.41 10.75 11.39
N LYS A 611 26.87 11.95 11.65
CA LYS A 611 27.29 13.22 11.01
C LYS A 611 28.80 13.46 11.06
N LYS A 612 29.50 12.94 12.08
CA LYS A 612 30.96 13.12 12.25
C LYS A 612 31.78 12.64 11.04
N PHE A 613 31.27 11.68 10.29
CA PHE A 613 31.97 11.09 9.15
C PHE A 613 31.66 11.76 7.81
N TYR A 614 30.79 12.76 7.78
CA TYR A 614 30.34 13.39 6.54
C TYR A 614 30.40 14.92 6.64
N THR A 615 30.73 15.57 5.52
CA THR A 615 30.49 17.01 5.41
C THR A 615 28.98 17.28 5.36
N TRP A 616 28.53 18.40 5.92
CA TRP A 616 27.10 18.73 6.04
C TRP A 616 26.29 18.52 4.76
N ASP A 617 26.74 19.07 3.64
CA ASP A 617 26.03 18.95 2.35
C ASP A 617 25.90 17.50 1.88
N LYS A 618 26.94 16.69 2.10
CA LYS A 618 26.95 15.27 1.72
C LYS A 618 26.06 14.43 2.65
N TYR A 619 26.02 14.79 3.94
CA TYR A 619 25.15 14.13 4.91
C TYR A 619 23.68 14.38 4.60
N LEU A 620 23.29 15.62 4.25
CA LEU A 620 21.92 15.91 3.82
C LEU A 620 21.55 15.20 2.51
N LYS A 621 22.51 15.06 1.57
CA LYS A 621 22.31 14.26 0.34
C LYS A 621 22.04 12.79 0.67
N LEU A 622 22.75 12.23 1.65
CA LEU A 622 22.56 10.85 2.12
C LEU A 622 21.15 10.61 2.69
N LEU A 623 20.57 11.63 3.33
CA LEU A 623 19.21 11.62 3.88
C LEU A 623 18.12 11.88 2.83
N GLY A 624 18.48 12.09 1.56
CA GLY A 624 17.53 12.26 0.46
C GLY A 624 17.34 13.69 -0.05
N ARG A 625 18.10 14.68 0.45
CA ARG A 625 18.08 16.04 -0.12
C ARG A 625 18.77 16.04 -1.50
N THR A 626 17.99 16.00 -2.57
CA THR A 626 18.51 16.07 -3.94
C THR A 626 18.61 17.52 -4.42
N ALA A 627 19.76 17.91 -4.97
CA ALA A 627 19.97 19.23 -5.55
C ALA A 627 19.07 19.52 -6.78
N GLU A 628 18.50 18.46 -7.39
CA GLU A 628 17.61 18.57 -8.55
C GLU A 628 16.15 18.93 -8.18
N GLY A 629 15.74 18.72 -6.92
CA GLY A 629 14.43 19.16 -6.41
C GLY A 629 14.31 20.70 -6.35
N ASP A 630 15.41 21.37 -6.02
CA ASP A 630 15.50 22.84 -5.95
C ASP A 630 15.36 23.52 -7.32
N GLU A 631 15.58 22.81 -8.44
CA GLU A 631 15.39 23.35 -9.79
C GLU A 631 13.97 23.11 -10.32
N ALA A 632 13.33 22.00 -9.98
CA ALA A 632 11.97 21.68 -10.42
C ALA A 632 10.89 22.42 -9.60
N GLN A 633 11.14 22.72 -8.32
CA GLN A 633 10.18 23.41 -7.42
C GLN A 633 10.15 24.94 -7.58
N LYS A 634 11.02 25.54 -8.41
CA LYS A 634 11.00 27.00 -8.66
C LYS A 634 9.70 27.50 -9.30
N GLU A 635 8.85 26.61 -9.79
CA GLU A 635 7.56 26.95 -10.42
C GLU A 635 6.32 26.65 -9.55
N GLY A 636 6.48 26.08 -8.35
CA GLY A 636 5.39 25.75 -7.41
C GLY A 636 5.44 26.52 -6.09
N ALA A 637 4.32 26.57 -5.35
CA ALA A 637 4.30 27.07 -3.98
C ALA A 637 5.19 26.17 -3.08
N LYS A 638 6.10 26.77 -2.33
CA LYS A 638 6.99 26.03 -1.40
C LYS A 638 6.14 25.39 -0.30
N SER A 639 6.43 24.13 0.04
CA SER A 639 5.77 23.46 1.16
C SER A 639 6.18 24.12 2.47
N ALA A 640 5.33 24.08 3.51
CA ALA A 640 5.68 24.57 4.85
C ALA A 640 6.96 23.88 5.40
N LEU A 641 7.21 22.63 5.00
CA LEU A 641 8.42 21.89 5.32
C LEU A 641 9.66 22.45 4.62
N ASP A 642 9.53 22.89 3.36
CA ASP A 642 10.63 23.50 2.61
C ASP A 642 11.00 24.85 3.23
N GLU A 643 10.01 25.64 3.67
CA GLU A 643 10.23 26.89 4.38
C GLU A 643 10.93 26.67 5.74
N MET A 644 10.51 25.64 6.48
CA MET A 644 11.17 25.22 7.72
C MET A 644 12.61 24.77 7.45
N ALA A 645 12.85 23.98 6.41
CA ALA A 645 14.19 23.54 6.01
C ALA A 645 15.09 24.72 5.63
N GLU A 646 14.60 25.70 4.88
CA GLU A 646 15.36 26.90 4.52
C GLU A 646 15.71 27.75 5.74
N ARG A 647 14.75 27.93 6.65
CA ARG A 647 14.95 28.67 7.91
C ARG A 647 16.00 27.99 8.80
N LEU A 648 15.89 26.68 8.99
CA LEU A 648 16.84 25.88 9.75
C LEU A 648 18.22 25.84 9.08
N THR A 649 18.28 25.70 7.75
CA THR A 649 19.55 25.75 7.01
C THR A 649 20.26 27.09 7.23
N LYS A 650 19.53 28.22 7.23
CA LYS A 650 20.07 29.55 7.53
C LYS A 650 20.51 29.70 8.99
N ALA A 651 19.81 29.06 9.92
CA ALA A 651 20.12 29.12 11.35
C ALA A 651 21.33 28.25 11.74
N VAL A 652 21.52 27.11 11.06
CA VAL A 652 22.62 26.16 11.30
C VAL A 652 23.92 26.59 10.60
N LEU A 653 23.85 27.40 9.53
CA LEU A 653 25.03 28.00 8.93
C LEU A 653 25.74 28.88 9.99
N PRO A 654 27.06 28.69 10.22
CA PRO A 654 27.78 29.46 11.22
C PRO A 654 27.66 30.95 10.89
N GLN A 655 27.19 31.74 11.87
CA GLN A 655 27.29 33.19 11.78
C GLN A 655 28.76 33.56 11.58
N PRO A 656 29.11 34.58 10.77
CA PRO A 656 30.49 34.89 10.39
C PRO A 656 31.43 35.32 11.55
N CYS A 657 31.04 35.15 12.81
CA CYS A 657 31.78 35.54 14.00
C CYS A 657 32.35 34.39 14.83
N GLU A 658 32.10 33.13 14.49
CA GLU A 658 32.78 32.00 15.16
C GLU A 658 33.82 31.40 14.23
N ALA A 659 35.08 31.48 14.66
CA ALA A 659 36.20 30.83 13.99
C ALA A 659 35.85 29.36 13.74
N PRO A 660 36.23 28.76 12.60
CA PRO A 660 35.97 27.37 12.34
C PRO A 660 36.55 26.57 13.51
N GLU A 661 35.69 25.92 14.30
CA GLU A 661 36.17 24.95 15.27
C GLU A 661 37.07 23.99 14.50
N PRO A 662 38.29 23.73 15.00
CA PRO A 662 39.19 22.83 14.31
C PRO A 662 38.43 21.52 14.12
N ILE A 663 38.30 21.11 12.86
CA ILE A 663 37.85 19.77 12.50
C ILE A 663 38.59 18.85 13.46
N SER A 664 37.85 18.23 14.38
CA SER A 664 38.39 17.18 15.22
C SER A 664 38.80 16.08 14.24
N THR A 665 40.03 16.17 13.77
CA THR A 665 40.76 15.05 13.21
C THR A 665 40.73 14.04 14.32
N THR A 666 39.85 13.06 14.20
CA THR A 666 39.85 11.88 15.06
C THR A 666 41.27 11.33 15.01
N THR A 667 42.04 11.60 16.05
CA THR A 667 43.41 11.08 16.22
C THR A 667 43.40 9.58 16.51
N ASP A 668 42.21 8.97 16.62
CA ASP A 668 42.00 7.55 16.80
C ASP A 668 41.56 6.92 15.48
N ASP A 669 42.35 5.96 14.97
CA ASP A 669 42.09 5.18 13.74
C ASP A 669 40.94 4.14 13.92
N ASN A 670 40.01 4.38 14.83
CA ASN A 670 38.93 3.45 15.15
C ASN A 670 37.59 4.16 15.42
N TYR A 671 36.51 3.42 15.22
CA TYR A 671 35.16 3.80 15.64
C TYR A 671 34.58 2.70 16.50
N LEU A 672 34.13 3.04 17.72
CA LEU A 672 33.64 2.09 18.73
C LEU A 672 34.69 1.03 19.13
N GLY A 673 35.99 1.30 18.92
CA GLY A 673 37.07 0.32 19.14
C GLY A 673 37.29 -0.64 17.95
N ILE A 674 36.54 -0.48 16.86
CA ILE A 674 36.71 -1.25 15.61
C ILE A 674 37.55 -0.41 14.63
N PRO A 675 38.63 -0.97 14.05
CA PRO A 675 39.43 -0.29 13.04
C PRO A 675 38.60 0.15 11.83
N PHE A 676 38.97 1.27 11.21
CA PHE A 676 38.27 1.74 10.00
C PHE A 676 38.44 0.81 8.78
N GLU A 677 39.50 0.00 8.75
CA GLU A 677 39.67 -1.03 7.71
C GLU A 677 38.56 -2.10 7.78
N ASP A 678 38.25 -2.58 8.97
CA ASP A 678 37.17 -3.57 9.18
C ASP A 678 35.79 -2.99 8.83
N TRP A 679 35.57 -1.71 9.16
CA TRP A 679 34.36 -1.01 8.73
C TRP A 679 34.27 -0.93 7.21
N LEU A 680 35.36 -0.59 6.54
CA LEU A 680 35.36 -0.52 5.07
C LEU A 680 35.04 -1.89 4.46
N ASP A 681 35.67 -2.96 4.95
CA ASP A 681 35.38 -4.32 4.51
C ASP A 681 33.89 -4.66 4.64
N LEU A 682 33.25 -4.27 5.75
CA LEU A 682 31.82 -4.46 5.96
C LEU A 682 30.97 -3.77 4.87
N PHE A 683 31.28 -2.50 4.55
CA PHE A 683 30.60 -1.74 3.49
C PHE A 683 30.75 -2.41 2.12
N LEU A 684 31.96 -2.88 1.79
CA LEU A 684 32.26 -3.48 0.50
C LEU A 684 31.62 -4.86 0.36
N ASP A 685 31.75 -5.72 1.36
CA ASP A 685 31.15 -7.06 1.37
C ASP A 685 29.61 -6.95 1.28
N TYR A 686 29.00 -6.02 2.02
CA TYR A 686 27.55 -5.79 1.97
C TYR A 686 27.09 -5.30 0.58
N SER A 687 27.85 -4.39 -0.03
CA SER A 687 27.57 -3.91 -1.39
C SER A 687 27.59 -5.04 -2.43
N VAL A 688 28.51 -5.99 -2.31
CA VAL A 688 28.57 -7.17 -3.19
C VAL A 688 27.38 -8.10 -2.95
N CYS A 689 26.98 -8.34 -1.70
CA CYS A 689 25.81 -9.13 -1.35
C CYS A 689 24.52 -8.54 -1.95
N LEU A 690 24.29 -7.24 -1.81
CA LEU A 690 23.14 -6.55 -2.43
C LEU A 690 23.12 -6.69 -3.95
N CYS A 691 24.28 -6.57 -4.58
CA CYS A 691 24.40 -6.69 -6.04
C CYS A 691 24.05 -8.11 -6.52
N ARG A 692 24.52 -9.15 -5.82
CA ARG A 692 24.16 -10.56 -6.11
C ARG A 692 22.66 -10.83 -5.99
N ASN A 693 21.98 -10.14 -5.08
CA ASN A 693 20.53 -10.23 -4.90
C ASN A 693 19.71 -9.42 -5.91
N GLY A 694 20.36 -8.76 -6.89
CA GLY A 694 19.68 -7.93 -7.90
C GLY A 694 19.35 -6.50 -7.43
N GLN A 695 19.76 -6.11 -6.22
CA GLN A 695 19.54 -4.77 -5.65
C GLN A 695 20.72 -3.82 -5.96
N TYR A 696 21.02 -3.62 -7.24
CA TYR A 696 22.15 -2.78 -7.67
C TYR A 696 22.05 -1.32 -7.21
N ASN A 697 20.85 -0.73 -7.23
CA ASN A 697 20.68 0.67 -6.85
C ASN A 697 21.07 0.91 -5.38
N GLU A 698 20.72 -0.02 -4.49
CA GLU A 698 21.06 0.06 -3.07
C GLU A 698 22.55 -0.16 -2.84
N SER A 699 23.15 -1.14 -3.52
CA SER A 699 24.61 -1.35 -3.53
C SER A 699 25.37 -0.09 -3.94
N ALA A 700 24.90 0.61 -4.98
CA ALA A 700 25.50 1.87 -5.43
C ALA A 700 25.38 2.99 -4.38
N ILE A 701 24.26 3.07 -3.65
CA ILE A 701 24.07 4.05 -2.56
C ILE A 701 25.04 3.79 -1.41
N VAL A 702 25.24 2.52 -1.03
CA VAL A 702 26.22 2.14 0.02
C VAL A 702 27.64 2.52 -0.40
N CYS A 703 28.03 2.25 -1.65
CA CYS A 703 29.33 2.66 -2.19
C CYS A 703 29.49 4.18 -2.29
N ASP A 704 28.44 4.92 -2.69
CA ASP A 704 28.44 6.39 -2.74
C ASP A 704 28.66 6.97 -1.33
N ALA A 705 27.97 6.41 -0.32
CA ALA A 705 28.14 6.78 1.08
C ALA A 705 29.56 6.51 1.59
N ALA A 706 30.12 5.33 1.32
CA ALA A 706 31.51 5.01 1.68
C ALA A 706 32.49 6.01 1.05
N ARG A 707 32.34 6.34 -0.24
CA ARG A 707 33.19 7.34 -0.92
C ARG A 707 33.08 8.73 -0.29
N ASP A 708 31.86 9.10 0.14
CA ASP A 708 31.58 10.42 0.68
C ASP A 708 32.03 10.63 2.13
N SER A 709 32.35 9.55 2.83
CA SER A 709 32.94 9.55 4.17
C SER A 709 34.30 10.27 4.19
N THR A 710 34.48 11.18 5.15
CA THR A 710 35.75 11.90 5.38
C THR A 710 36.87 10.97 5.85
N VAL A 711 36.50 9.90 6.56
CA VAL A 711 37.42 8.90 7.09
C VAL A 711 38.11 8.15 5.94
N PHE A 712 37.33 7.60 5.01
CA PHE A 712 37.86 6.78 3.93
C PHE A 712 38.58 7.59 2.86
N ARG A 713 38.18 8.86 2.64
CA ARG A 713 38.81 9.76 1.66
C ARG A 713 40.26 10.13 2.02
N THR A 714 40.65 10.03 3.28
CA THR A 714 42.00 10.40 3.73
C THR A 714 43.06 9.43 3.18
N SER A 715 42.68 8.17 2.92
CA SER A 715 43.56 7.14 2.35
C SER A 715 43.24 6.89 0.88
N SER A 716 44.28 6.96 0.03
CA SER A 716 44.18 6.58 -1.38
C SER A 716 43.90 5.08 -1.57
N ASP A 717 44.31 4.23 -0.62
CA ASP A 717 44.09 2.79 -0.69
C ASP A 717 42.60 2.46 -0.53
N PHE A 718 41.97 3.00 0.52
CA PHE A 718 40.53 2.83 0.77
C PHE A 718 39.68 3.32 -0.40
N THR A 719 40.01 4.51 -0.94
CA THR A 719 39.33 5.06 -2.12
C THR A 719 39.43 4.13 -3.33
N THR A 720 40.59 3.52 -3.55
CA THR A 720 40.80 2.57 -4.64
C THR A 720 39.96 1.30 -4.44
N ARG A 721 39.94 0.72 -3.23
CA ARG A 721 39.11 -0.45 -2.91
C ARG A 721 37.62 -0.19 -3.15
N ILE A 722 37.11 0.97 -2.72
CA ILE A 722 35.71 1.39 -2.94
C ILE A 722 35.37 1.41 -4.43
N TYR A 723 36.18 2.07 -5.26
CA TYR A 723 35.92 2.14 -6.69
C TYR A 723 36.06 0.80 -7.41
N LEU A 724 36.97 -0.08 -6.98
CA LEU A 724 37.10 -1.43 -7.54
C LEU A 724 35.85 -2.27 -7.26
N THR A 725 35.38 -2.30 -6.01
CA THR A 725 34.16 -3.02 -5.64
C THR A 725 32.93 -2.44 -6.34
N TRP A 726 32.79 -1.11 -6.35
CA TRP A 726 31.68 -0.45 -7.04
C TRP A 726 31.70 -0.73 -8.55
N GLY A 727 32.87 -0.70 -9.18
CA GLY A 727 33.06 -1.04 -10.58
C GLY A 727 32.67 -2.50 -10.88
N ALA A 728 33.04 -3.44 -10.00
CA ALA A 728 32.65 -4.84 -10.12
C ALA A 728 31.13 -5.03 -9.99
N CYS A 729 30.48 -4.38 -9.01
CA CYS A 729 29.02 -4.39 -8.87
C CYS A 729 28.33 -3.80 -10.10
N ALA A 730 28.84 -2.68 -10.64
CA ALA A 730 28.30 -2.06 -11.85
C ALA A 730 28.42 -2.96 -13.09
N ALA A 731 29.56 -3.65 -13.22
CA ALA A 731 29.78 -4.60 -14.31
C ALA A 731 28.85 -5.82 -14.20
N PHE A 732 28.61 -6.32 -12.99
CA PHE A 732 27.66 -7.41 -12.75
C PHE A 732 26.21 -7.01 -13.08
N ALA A 733 25.82 -5.77 -12.74
CA ALA A 733 24.49 -5.23 -13.02
C ALA A 733 24.27 -4.80 -14.48
N GLY A 734 25.33 -4.72 -15.30
CA GLY A 734 25.25 -4.28 -16.69
C GLY A 734 25.10 -2.75 -16.87
N ASP A 735 25.48 -1.93 -15.89
CA ASP A 735 25.46 -0.45 -16.01
C ASP A 735 26.79 0.09 -16.58
N GLU A 736 26.88 0.19 -17.92
CA GLU A 736 28.09 0.68 -18.61
C GLU A 736 28.38 2.17 -18.30
N GLU A 737 27.36 2.99 -18.03
CA GLU A 737 27.53 4.39 -17.65
C GLU A 737 28.29 4.51 -16.34
N ALA A 738 27.87 3.72 -15.35
CA ALA A 738 28.52 3.65 -14.05
C ALA A 738 29.97 3.14 -14.18
N CYS A 739 30.21 2.05 -14.90
CA CYS A 739 31.55 1.50 -15.16
C CYS A 739 32.51 2.54 -15.76
N VAL A 740 32.07 3.28 -16.78
CA VAL A 740 32.88 4.33 -17.42
C VAL A 740 33.12 5.49 -16.46
N SER A 741 32.13 5.90 -15.68
CA SER A 741 32.28 6.99 -14.70
C SER A 741 33.27 6.65 -13.58
N ILE A 742 33.20 5.44 -13.01
CA ILE A 742 34.08 4.93 -11.97
C ILE A 742 35.52 4.83 -12.48
N SER A 743 35.69 4.29 -13.68
CA SER A 743 37.01 4.17 -14.33
C SER A 743 37.66 5.54 -14.58
N ARG A 744 36.88 6.57 -14.92
CA ARG A 744 37.39 7.95 -15.04
C ARG A 744 37.85 8.53 -13.72
N ASN A 745 37.18 8.21 -12.61
CA ASN A 745 37.60 8.64 -11.27
C ASN A 745 38.91 7.96 -10.87
N LEU A 746 39.06 6.66 -11.12
CA LEU A 746 40.33 5.94 -10.91
C LEU A 746 41.49 6.55 -11.70
N ILE A 747 41.27 6.95 -12.96
CA ILE A 747 42.27 7.66 -13.77
C ILE A 747 42.57 9.05 -13.19
N ARG A 748 41.57 9.76 -12.66
CA ARG A 748 41.78 11.08 -12.07
C ARG A 748 42.62 11.01 -10.80
N ASP A 749 42.41 9.98 -9.99
CA ASP A 749 43.15 9.78 -8.74
C ASP A 749 44.57 9.27 -9.01
N ASN A 750 44.76 8.46 -10.06
CA ASN A 750 46.05 7.89 -10.46
C ASN A 750 46.38 8.12 -11.95
N PRO A 751 46.64 9.37 -12.38
CA PRO A 751 46.77 9.72 -13.80
C PRO A 751 48.00 9.13 -14.48
N THR A 752 49.06 8.81 -13.71
CA THR A 752 50.32 8.23 -14.21
C THR A 752 50.32 6.70 -14.22
N SER A 753 49.27 6.05 -13.69
CA SER A 753 49.20 4.59 -13.62
C SER A 753 48.61 4.00 -14.89
N ALA A 754 49.40 3.22 -15.62
CA ALA A 754 48.93 2.46 -16.78
C ALA A 754 47.76 1.52 -16.43
N ASP A 755 47.71 1.02 -15.19
CA ASP A 755 46.67 0.09 -14.74
C ASP A 755 45.28 0.75 -14.63
N ALA A 756 45.21 2.05 -14.36
CA ALA A 756 43.94 2.79 -14.37
C ALA A 756 43.31 2.84 -15.78
N TYR A 757 44.13 3.02 -16.81
CA TYR A 757 43.69 2.99 -18.21
C TYR A 757 43.34 1.57 -18.69
N ARG A 758 44.08 0.55 -18.23
CA ARG A 758 43.72 -0.85 -18.47
C ARG A 758 42.38 -1.20 -17.82
N MET A 759 42.13 -0.72 -16.60
CA MET A 759 40.87 -0.93 -15.90
C MET A 759 39.71 -0.29 -16.67
N PHE A 760 39.89 0.93 -17.20
CA PHE A 760 38.90 1.57 -18.08
C PHE A 760 38.56 0.72 -19.30
N ALA A 761 39.56 0.13 -19.95
CA ALA A 761 39.36 -0.77 -21.09
C ALA A 761 38.63 -2.06 -20.71
N ILE A 762 39.02 -2.68 -19.59
CA ILE A 762 38.43 -3.92 -19.07
C ILE A 762 36.96 -3.71 -18.70
N MET A 763 36.66 -2.71 -17.88
CA MET A 763 35.29 -2.41 -17.41
C MET A 763 34.34 -2.11 -18.57
N SER A 764 34.81 -1.38 -19.57
CA SER A 764 34.04 -1.06 -20.78
C SER A 764 33.82 -2.27 -21.71
N ARG A 765 34.64 -3.33 -21.59
CA ARG A 765 34.49 -4.55 -22.39
C ARG A 765 33.61 -5.59 -21.72
N ILE A 766 33.70 -5.70 -20.39
CA ILE A 766 32.90 -6.64 -19.59
C ILE A 766 31.42 -6.25 -19.63
N CYS A 767 31.14 -4.94 -19.54
CA CYS A 767 29.78 -4.42 -19.55
C CYS A 767 29.38 -3.99 -20.98
N GLN A 768 28.54 -4.77 -21.67
CA GLN A 768 28.07 -4.44 -23.02
C GLN A 768 26.63 -3.94 -22.97
N SER A 769 26.42 -2.65 -23.22
CA SER A 769 25.08 -2.05 -23.36
C SER A 769 24.71 -1.81 -24.84
N SER A 770 23.41 -1.66 -25.12
CA SER A 770 22.92 -1.32 -26.46
C SER A 770 23.37 0.05 -26.95
N ALA A 771 23.66 0.97 -26.02
CA ALA A 771 24.32 2.24 -26.27
C ALA A 771 25.69 2.24 -25.60
N SER A 772 26.75 2.18 -26.40
CA SER A 772 28.12 2.16 -25.86
C SER A 772 28.50 3.53 -25.29
N TRP A 773 28.77 3.57 -23.98
CA TRP A 773 29.33 4.73 -23.30
C TRP A 773 30.83 4.87 -23.53
N TYR A 774 31.50 3.77 -23.88
CA TYR A 774 32.91 3.73 -24.26
C TYR A 774 33.25 4.68 -25.43
N ASN A 775 32.45 4.67 -26.50
CA ASN A 775 32.67 5.53 -27.67
C ASN A 775 31.96 6.90 -27.59
N SER A 776 31.45 7.26 -26.40
CA SER A 776 30.73 8.51 -26.19
C SER A 776 31.64 9.74 -26.33
N GLY A 777 31.09 10.84 -26.84
CA GLY A 777 31.81 12.12 -26.94
C GLY A 777 32.44 12.59 -25.60
N PRO A 778 31.78 12.42 -24.43
CA PRO A 778 32.40 12.68 -23.13
C PRO A 778 33.64 11.81 -22.84
N ALA A 779 33.63 10.51 -23.19
CA ALA A 779 34.77 9.61 -22.99
C ALA A 779 35.96 10.04 -23.85
N GLN A 780 35.71 10.32 -25.12
CA GLN A 780 36.70 10.81 -26.07
C GLN A 780 37.33 12.13 -25.59
N LYS A 781 36.49 13.10 -25.17
CA LYS A 781 36.98 14.38 -24.64
C LYS A 781 37.78 14.22 -23.36
N PHE A 782 37.40 13.29 -22.49
CA PHE A 782 38.11 13.02 -21.24
C PHE A 782 39.52 12.48 -21.50
N LEU A 783 39.65 11.41 -22.29
CA LEU A 783 40.96 10.81 -22.59
C LEU A 783 41.87 11.76 -23.38
N LEU A 784 41.32 12.52 -24.32
CA LEU A 784 42.07 13.56 -25.02
C LEU A 784 42.64 14.62 -24.07
N ARG A 785 41.92 14.97 -22.99
CA ARG A 785 42.45 15.89 -21.97
C ARG A 785 43.59 15.25 -21.19
N GLN A 786 43.53 13.96 -20.89
CA GLN A 786 44.60 13.24 -20.19
C GLN A 786 45.87 13.15 -21.06
N ILE A 787 45.73 12.81 -22.35
CA ILE A 787 46.85 12.79 -23.31
C ILE A 787 47.52 14.17 -23.35
N LYS A 788 46.73 15.24 -23.52
CA LYS A 788 47.26 16.62 -23.51
C LYS A 788 47.94 17.00 -22.19
N ALA A 789 47.46 16.47 -21.06
CA ALA A 789 48.06 16.71 -19.76
C ALA A 789 49.40 15.98 -19.60
N MET A 790 49.55 14.78 -20.18
CA MET A 790 50.80 14.02 -20.21
C MET A 790 51.83 14.63 -21.17
N ASP A 791 51.39 15.17 -22.32
CA ASP A 791 52.26 15.80 -23.32
C ASP A 791 52.75 17.18 -22.88
N GLY A 792 51.99 17.88 -22.03
CA GLY A 792 52.32 19.24 -21.58
C GLY A 792 53.72 19.38 -20.96
N PRO A 793 54.11 18.55 -19.98
CA PRO A 793 55.45 18.53 -19.39
C PRO A 793 56.58 18.16 -20.38
N LEU A 794 56.29 17.27 -21.34
CA LEU A 794 57.25 16.82 -22.36
C LEU A 794 57.54 17.91 -23.42
N LEU A 795 56.53 18.73 -23.74
CA LEU A 795 56.66 19.86 -24.66
C LEU A 795 57.29 21.09 -23.99
N ALA A 796 57.07 21.27 -22.68
CA ALA A 796 57.63 22.38 -21.90
C ALA A 796 59.12 22.19 -21.55
N SER A 797 59.60 20.95 -21.44
CA SER A 797 61.01 20.62 -21.15
C SER A 797 61.93 20.65 -22.38
N GLY A 798 61.38 20.86 -23.59
CA GLY A 798 62.13 20.93 -24.84
C GLY A 798 63.00 22.17 -25.06
N SER A 799 63.14 23.08 -24.08
CA SER A 799 63.91 24.32 -24.24
C SER A 799 65.36 24.29 -23.72
N GLU A 800 65.80 23.36 -22.88
CA GLU A 800 67.23 23.28 -22.51
C GLU A 800 67.72 21.83 -22.31
N ASN A 801 68.72 21.46 -23.12
CA ASN A 801 69.62 20.32 -23.06
C ASN A 801 69.51 19.38 -21.83
N ASN A 802 68.90 18.21 -22.02
CA ASN A 802 69.48 16.94 -21.57
C ASN A 802 68.89 15.75 -22.37
N GLN A 803 69.76 15.12 -23.16
CA GLN A 803 69.53 13.79 -23.72
C GLN A 803 69.56 12.77 -22.58
N GLY A 804 68.41 12.50 -21.99
CA GLY A 804 68.22 11.42 -21.02
C GLY A 804 66.77 10.99 -21.06
N PHE A 805 66.48 9.93 -21.83
CA PHE A 805 65.19 9.27 -21.99
C PHE A 805 63.99 10.21 -22.22
N LEU A 806 63.68 10.49 -23.50
CA LEU A 806 62.29 10.78 -23.87
C LEU A 806 61.46 9.57 -23.39
N GLU A 807 60.73 9.70 -22.28
CA GLU A 807 59.68 8.75 -21.96
C GLU A 807 58.72 8.75 -23.16
N SER A 808 58.71 7.63 -23.88
CA SER A 808 57.75 7.39 -24.96
C SER A 808 56.34 7.68 -24.44
N PRO A 809 55.46 8.30 -25.25
CA PRO A 809 54.08 8.52 -24.83
C PRO A 809 53.48 7.18 -24.39
N ASP A 810 52.70 7.19 -23.30
CA ASP A 810 52.16 5.95 -22.72
C ASP A 810 51.28 5.24 -23.77
N VAL A 811 51.85 4.16 -24.32
CA VAL A 811 51.26 3.36 -25.39
C VAL A 811 49.86 2.90 -25.01
N ASN A 812 49.60 2.63 -23.73
CA ASN A 812 48.29 2.17 -23.28
C ASN A 812 47.21 3.25 -23.47
N VAL A 813 47.55 4.52 -23.23
CA VAL A 813 46.61 5.65 -23.33
C VAL A 813 46.31 5.97 -24.79
N LEU A 814 47.35 6.02 -25.64
CA LEU A 814 47.22 6.24 -27.08
C LEU A 814 46.42 5.13 -27.76
N MET A 815 46.73 3.86 -27.44
CA MET A 815 45.99 2.71 -27.96
C MET A 815 44.52 2.76 -27.55
N LEU A 816 44.23 3.05 -26.28
CA LEU A 816 42.88 3.18 -25.76
C LEU A 816 42.10 4.28 -26.49
N TYR A 817 42.72 5.44 -26.70
CA TYR A 817 42.12 6.54 -27.42
C TYR A 817 41.89 6.23 -28.91
N GLY A 818 42.88 5.58 -29.57
CA GLY A 818 42.77 5.08 -30.93
C GLY A 818 41.60 4.10 -31.09
N HIS A 819 41.41 3.17 -30.14
CA HIS A 819 40.27 2.25 -30.14
C HIS A 819 38.91 2.95 -29.99
N ILE A 820 38.82 4.01 -29.17
CA ILE A 820 37.59 4.80 -29.04
C ILE A 820 37.27 5.55 -30.35
N LEU A 821 38.29 6.11 -31.01
CA LEU A 821 38.14 6.76 -32.32
C LEU A 821 37.72 5.77 -33.40
N PHE A 822 38.28 4.56 -33.38
CA PHE A 822 37.90 3.48 -34.29
C PHE A 822 36.42 3.10 -34.12
N MET A 823 35.98 2.89 -32.88
CA MET A 823 34.59 2.55 -32.54
C MET A 823 33.59 3.69 -32.80
N SER A 824 34.05 4.93 -32.92
CA SER A 824 33.25 6.10 -33.30
C SER A 824 33.34 6.42 -34.80
N THR A 825 33.82 5.49 -35.63
CA THR A 825 33.96 5.60 -37.09
C THR A 825 34.95 6.68 -37.57
N SER A 826 35.82 7.16 -36.68
CA SER A 826 36.86 8.16 -36.98
C SER A 826 38.18 7.50 -37.39
N TYR A 827 38.15 6.68 -38.44
CA TYR A 827 39.25 5.78 -38.83
C TYR A 827 40.57 6.49 -39.14
N THR A 828 40.52 7.67 -39.76
CA THR A 828 41.73 8.45 -40.10
C THR A 828 42.45 8.95 -38.86
N TYR A 829 41.70 9.30 -37.81
CA TYR A 829 42.27 9.74 -36.55
C TYR A 829 42.74 8.53 -35.72
N ALA A 830 42.00 7.42 -35.73
CA ALA A 830 42.43 6.19 -35.07
C ALA A 830 43.79 5.68 -35.60
N LEU A 831 43.97 5.67 -36.93
CA LEU A 831 45.24 5.29 -37.58
C LEU A 831 46.43 6.22 -37.28
N ARG A 832 46.17 7.42 -36.76
CA ARG A 832 47.23 8.34 -36.33
C ARG A 832 47.71 8.03 -34.92
N GLU A 833 46.81 7.53 -34.08
CA GLU A 833 47.09 7.19 -32.68
C GLU A 833 47.65 5.77 -32.53
N TYR A 834 47.36 4.87 -33.49
CA TYR A 834 48.06 3.59 -33.70
C TYR A 834 49.41 3.80 -34.38
#